data_AF-G1QLU3-F1
#
_entry.id   AF-G1QLU3-F1
#
_cell.length_a   1.000
_cell.length_b   1.000
_cell.length_c   1.000
_cell.angle_alpha   90.00
_cell.angle_beta   90.00
_cell.angle_gamma   90.00
#
_symmetry.space_group_name_H-M   'P 1'
#
loop_
_entity.id
_entity.type
_entity.pdbx_description
1 polymer ?
#
loop_
_entity_poly.entity_id
_entity_poly.type
_entity_poly.pdbx_seq_one_letter_code
_entity_poly.pdbx_strand_id
1 'polypeptide(L)'
;MATLLSRPQQRPPLLRQAIKIRRRRVRDQDPPPQMAPEIHPPSHHFSPKQRALLYEDALYTVLHRLGQPEPNHVTEASELLRYLQEAFHVEPEEHWQTLQRVRELEKPIFCLKATVKQAKGILGKDVSGFSDPYCLLGIEQRVGGPGGSPGSRQRQKAVVRHTIPEEQTHRTQVITQTLNPVWDETFILEFEDITNARFHLDMWDLDTVESVRQKLGELTDLHGLRRIFKEARKDKGQDDFLGNVVLRLQDLRCREDQWYPLEPCTETYPDRGQCHLQFQLIHKRRATAASRSQPSYTVHLHLLQQLVSHEVTQHEAGSTSWDGSLSPQAATVLFLHATQKDLSDFHQSMAQWLAYSRLYQSLEFPSSCLLHPITSIEYQWIQGRLKAKQQEELAASFSSLLAYGLSLIRRFRSVFPLSVSDSPARLQSLLRVLVQMCKMKAFGELCPNTAPLPQLVTEALPAPGPGNPSLLTASLSTDCPPLSLQGILEAGKALLGLVQDIIGDLHQCQRTWDKIFHNTLKIHLFSMVFRELQWLVSPSPVSRACPPTELWDPRAVQIDELVPLGELTKHSTSAVDLSTCFAQISHTARQLDWPDPEEAFMITVKFVEDTCRLALVYCSLIKARARELSSGQTDQGQAANMLCVVVNDMEQLRLVIGKLPAQLAWEALEQRVGGVLEQGQLQNTLHAQLQSALAGLGHEIRTGVRTLAEQLEVGIAKHIQKLVGVRESVLPEDAILPLMKFLEVELCYMNTNLVQENFSSLLTLLWTHTLTVLVEAAASQRSSSLASNRLKIALQNLEICFHAEGCGLPPEALHTATFQALQRDLELQAASSRELIRKYFCSRIQQQAETTSEELGAVTVKASYRASEQKLRVELLSASSLLALDSNGSSDPFVQLTLEPRHEFPELAARETQKHKKDLHPLFDETFEFLVPAEPCRKPGACLLLTVLDYDTLGADDLEGEAFLPLCEVPGLSGSEEPGEVPQTRLPLTYPAPNGDPVLQLLEGRKGDREAQVFVRLRRHRAKQLLWWAGDWAICLLAFLFQPLGWGPGSLGPGLQAQSPGEGRGDPAKDEAPAALGGGWW
;
A
#
# COMPACT_ATOMS: atom_id res chain seq x y z
N MET A 1 62.66 -4.00 45.67
CA MET A 1 62.15 -4.00 47.07
C MET A 1 60.64 -4.17 46.99
N ALA A 2 60.06 -5.37 47.13
CA ALA A 2 59.81 -6.09 48.40
C ALA A 2 59.03 -5.18 49.40
N THR A 3 57.85 -5.50 49.97
CA THR A 3 57.14 -6.77 50.17
C THR A 3 55.79 -6.51 50.87
N LEU A 4 54.76 -7.31 50.51
CA LEU A 4 53.74 -7.98 51.35
C LEU A 4 52.97 -7.22 52.46
N LEU A 5 51.62 -7.30 52.45
CA LEU A 5 50.85 -8.34 53.17
C LEU A 5 49.34 -8.24 52.93
N SER A 6 48.73 -9.42 52.93
CA SER A 6 47.37 -9.79 52.57
C SER A 6 46.48 -10.06 53.80
N ARG A 7 45.17 -9.78 53.69
CA ARG A 7 44.06 -10.61 54.22
C ARG A 7 42.67 -10.00 53.91
N PRO A 8 41.70 -10.79 53.41
CA PRO A 8 40.31 -10.36 53.22
C PRO A 8 39.42 -10.78 54.41
N GLN A 9 38.42 -9.96 54.75
CA GLN A 9 37.37 -10.27 55.74
C GLN A 9 36.01 -10.51 55.07
N GLN A 10 35.34 -11.53 55.59
CA GLN A 10 34.09 -12.15 55.18
C GLN A 10 32.88 -11.20 55.23
N ARG A 11 31.92 -11.41 54.32
CA ARG A 11 30.50 -11.09 54.51
C ARG A 11 29.62 -12.28 54.05
N PRO A 12 28.47 -12.51 54.72
CA PRO A 12 27.76 -13.80 54.75
C PRO A 12 26.81 -14.03 53.56
N PRO A 13 26.32 -15.28 53.36
CA PRO A 13 25.39 -15.60 52.28
C PRO A 13 23.96 -15.14 52.60
N LEU A 14 23.32 -14.46 51.66
CA LEU A 14 21.91 -14.09 51.74
C LEU A 14 21.03 -15.26 51.29
N LEU A 15 20.19 -15.74 52.21
CA LEU A 15 19.05 -16.62 51.94
C LEU A 15 18.18 -16.05 50.81
N ARG A 16 18.03 -16.79 49.70
CA ARG A 16 16.89 -16.60 48.78
C ARG A 16 15.81 -17.63 49.12
N GLN A 17 14.71 -17.09 49.63
CA GLN A 17 13.49 -17.80 49.98
C GLN A 17 12.82 -18.40 48.74
N ALA A 18 12.45 -19.67 48.82
CA ALA A 18 11.63 -20.37 47.84
C ALA A 18 10.21 -19.76 47.81
N ILE A 19 9.81 -19.25 46.64
CA ILE A 19 8.44 -18.79 46.38
C ILE A 19 7.55 -20.02 46.16
N LYS A 20 6.74 -20.33 47.17
CA LYS A 20 5.61 -21.28 47.09
C LYS A 20 4.50 -20.67 46.23
N ILE A 21 4.29 -21.18 45.01
CA ILE A 21 3.08 -20.88 44.24
C ILE A 21 1.94 -21.77 44.76
N ARG A 22 1.02 -21.15 45.52
CA ARG A 22 -0.27 -21.72 45.95
C ARG A 22 -1.18 -21.93 44.74
N ARG A 23 -1.57 -23.17 44.45
CA ARG A 23 -2.73 -23.46 43.58
C ARG A 23 -4.02 -23.06 44.31
N ARG A 24 -4.69 -22.00 43.85
CA ARG A 24 -6.08 -21.67 44.23
C ARG A 24 -7.03 -22.64 43.50
N ARG A 25 -7.89 -23.33 44.26
CA ARG A 25 -9.11 -23.97 43.72
C ARG A 25 -10.13 -22.87 43.47
N VAL A 26 -10.71 -22.83 42.27
CA VAL A 26 -12.00 -22.20 41.99
C VAL A 26 -12.90 -23.31 41.45
N ARG A 27 -14.14 -23.32 41.95
CA ARG A 27 -15.20 -24.29 41.65
C ARG A 27 -16.17 -23.66 40.65
N ASP A 28 -16.64 -24.53 39.77
CA ASP A 28 -17.93 -24.55 39.05
C ASP A 28 -18.16 -23.76 37.74
N GLN A 29 -18.47 -24.59 36.72
CA GLN A 29 -19.53 -24.54 35.71
C GLN A 29 -19.29 -23.76 34.38
N ASP A 30 -18.77 -24.49 33.37
CA ASP A 30 -19.38 -24.78 32.05
C ASP A 30 -18.42 -25.66 31.21
N PRO A 31 -18.88 -26.50 30.26
CA PRO A 31 -18.03 -27.55 29.65
C PRO A 31 -17.17 -26.99 28.49
N PRO A 32 -15.84 -27.22 28.46
CA PRO A 32 -15.01 -26.88 27.30
C PRO A 32 -14.99 -28.03 26.26
N PRO A 33 -14.74 -27.72 24.97
CA PRO A 33 -14.72 -28.70 23.89
C PRO A 33 -13.54 -29.67 24.05
N GLN A 34 -13.74 -30.91 23.61
CA GLN A 34 -12.79 -32.02 23.73
C GLN A 34 -11.44 -31.68 23.05
N MET A 35 -10.42 -31.35 23.85
CA MET A 35 -9.01 -31.30 23.43
C MET A 35 -8.33 -32.65 23.65
N ALA A 36 -7.39 -32.94 22.75
CA ALA A 36 -6.56 -34.15 22.67
C ALA A 36 -5.91 -34.56 24.01
N PRO A 37 -5.64 -35.87 24.23
CA PRO A 37 -5.17 -36.39 25.52
C PRO A 37 -3.81 -35.80 25.89
N GLU A 38 -3.76 -35.05 27.01
CA GLU A 38 -2.51 -34.71 27.68
C GLU A 38 -1.84 -36.01 28.16
N ILE A 39 -0.72 -36.36 27.54
CA ILE A 39 0.11 -37.50 27.96
C ILE A 39 0.85 -37.07 29.23
N HIS A 40 0.34 -37.47 30.41
CA HIS A 40 1.11 -37.36 31.65
C HIS A 40 2.37 -38.26 31.53
N PRO A 41 3.58 -37.74 31.82
CA PRO A 41 4.78 -38.56 31.76
C PRO A 41 4.68 -39.71 32.79
N PRO A 42 5.06 -40.94 32.41
CA PRO A 42 5.08 -42.06 33.35
C PRO A 42 6.05 -41.73 34.50
N SER A 43 5.62 -41.96 35.74
CA SER A 43 6.44 -41.69 36.92
C SER A 43 7.76 -42.47 36.84
N HIS A 44 8.88 -41.75 36.83
CA HIS A 44 10.22 -42.36 36.82
C HIS A 44 10.53 -43.15 38.10
N HIS A 45 9.81 -42.87 39.19
CA HIS A 45 10.04 -43.49 40.49
C HIS A 45 9.35 -44.85 40.62
N PHE A 46 10.14 -45.87 40.91
CA PHE A 46 9.63 -47.19 41.30
C PHE A 46 8.87 -47.11 42.62
N SER A 47 7.85 -47.97 42.76
CA SER A 47 7.19 -48.13 44.07
C SER A 47 8.22 -48.59 45.12
N PRO A 48 8.06 -48.21 46.40
CA PRO A 48 9.02 -48.56 47.45
C PRO A 48 9.22 -50.08 47.57
N LYS A 49 8.16 -50.88 47.31
CA LYS A 49 8.24 -52.35 47.25
C LYS A 49 9.11 -52.85 46.11
N GLN A 50 8.98 -52.29 44.90
CA GLN A 50 9.80 -52.67 43.75
C GLN A 50 11.26 -52.23 43.95
N ARG A 51 11.49 -51.03 44.50
CA ARG A 51 12.84 -50.53 44.81
C ARG A 51 13.58 -51.45 45.79
N ALA A 52 12.89 -51.92 46.84
CA ALA A 52 13.46 -52.85 47.81
C ALA A 52 13.83 -54.21 47.18
N LEU A 53 12.97 -54.75 46.31
CA LEU A 53 13.23 -56.01 45.59
C LEU A 53 14.42 -55.91 44.62
N LEU A 54 14.56 -54.77 43.93
CA LEU A 54 15.69 -54.49 43.03
C LEU A 54 17.00 -54.32 43.82
N TYR A 55 16.92 -53.67 44.97
CA TYR A 55 18.07 -53.47 45.85
C TYR A 55 18.60 -54.80 46.40
N GLU A 56 17.71 -55.68 46.85
CA GLU A 56 18.05 -57.05 47.28
C GLU A 56 18.79 -57.82 46.16
N ASP A 57 18.31 -57.74 44.92
CA ASP A 57 18.91 -58.44 43.77
C ASP A 57 20.27 -57.84 43.33
N ALA A 58 20.43 -56.52 43.45
CA ALA A 58 21.70 -55.83 43.20
C ALA A 58 22.75 -56.21 44.25
N LEU A 59 22.39 -56.23 45.54
CA LEU A 59 23.28 -56.68 46.62
C LEU A 59 23.67 -58.15 46.43
N TYR A 60 22.72 -59.01 46.07
CA TYR A 60 22.97 -60.43 45.80
C TYR A 60 23.96 -60.63 44.63
N THR A 61 23.87 -59.79 43.59
CA THR A 61 24.78 -59.81 42.44
C THR A 61 26.22 -59.50 42.84
N VAL A 62 26.43 -58.52 43.72
CA VAL A 62 27.77 -58.13 44.21
C VAL A 62 28.33 -59.17 45.18
N LEU A 63 27.49 -59.71 46.08
CA LEU A 63 27.90 -60.71 47.07
C LEU A 63 28.32 -62.05 46.44
N HIS A 64 27.67 -62.46 45.35
CA HIS A 64 27.95 -63.70 44.63
C HIS A 64 28.70 -63.47 43.31
N ARG A 65 29.62 -62.50 43.26
CA ARG A 65 30.48 -62.29 42.10
C ARG A 65 31.41 -63.50 41.87
N LEU A 66 31.69 -63.81 40.61
CA LEU A 66 32.52 -64.96 40.20
C LEU A 66 33.65 -64.51 39.27
N GLY A 67 34.78 -65.22 39.31
CA GLY A 67 35.92 -64.97 38.43
C GLY A 67 36.70 -63.70 38.77
N GLN A 68 37.77 -63.47 38.02
CA GLN A 68 38.58 -62.26 38.16
C GLN A 68 37.86 -61.06 37.50
N PRO A 69 37.91 -59.87 38.13
CA PRO A 69 37.38 -58.65 37.53
C PRO A 69 38.18 -58.28 36.28
N GLU A 70 37.48 -57.78 35.26
CA GLU A 70 38.09 -57.22 34.06
C GLU A 70 38.85 -55.92 34.36
N PRO A 71 39.84 -55.51 33.54
CA PRO A 71 40.76 -54.41 33.84
C PRO A 71 40.10 -53.03 34.03
N ASN A 72 38.91 -52.81 33.46
CA ASN A 72 38.17 -51.54 33.58
C ASN A 72 37.09 -51.56 34.67
N HIS A 73 36.99 -52.65 35.45
CA HIS A 73 35.93 -52.86 36.43
C HIS A 73 36.46 -52.80 37.87
N VAL A 74 35.58 -52.44 38.79
CA VAL A 74 35.93 -52.22 40.20
C VAL A 74 36.23 -53.54 40.91
N THR A 75 37.40 -53.63 41.55
CA THR A 75 37.90 -54.86 42.19
C THR A 75 37.39 -55.04 43.62
N GLU A 76 37.05 -53.96 44.34
CA GLU A 76 36.59 -54.00 45.72
C GLU A 76 35.05 -54.10 45.82
N ALA A 77 34.56 -55.12 46.53
CA ALA A 77 33.12 -55.29 46.74
C ALA A 77 32.54 -54.19 47.67
N SER A 78 33.33 -53.66 48.60
CA SER A 78 32.95 -52.55 49.50
C SER A 78 32.57 -51.28 48.73
N GLU A 79 33.31 -50.96 47.67
CA GLU A 79 33.05 -49.79 46.84
C GLU A 79 31.73 -49.93 46.06
N LEU A 80 31.45 -51.13 45.53
CA LEU A 80 30.19 -51.43 44.84
C LEU A 80 28.98 -51.38 45.79
N LEU A 81 29.13 -51.89 47.02
CA LEU A 81 28.06 -51.84 48.03
C LEU A 81 27.75 -50.41 48.47
N ARG A 82 28.78 -49.57 48.64
CA ARG A 82 28.62 -48.14 48.95
C ARG A 82 27.91 -47.40 47.82
N TYR A 83 28.35 -47.64 46.57
CA TYR A 83 27.69 -47.07 45.40
C TYR A 83 26.21 -47.46 45.31
N LEU A 84 25.88 -48.75 45.53
CA LEU A 84 24.48 -49.20 45.53
C LEU A 84 23.64 -48.54 46.62
N GLN A 85 24.20 -48.32 47.81
CA GLN A 85 23.52 -47.60 48.88
C GLN A 85 23.19 -46.16 48.46
N GLU A 86 24.16 -45.45 47.88
CA GLU A 86 23.99 -44.09 47.37
C GLU A 86 22.97 -44.05 46.22
N ALA A 87 23.04 -44.99 45.27
CA ALA A 87 22.20 -45.05 44.07
C ALA A 87 20.71 -45.36 44.35
N PHE A 88 20.43 -46.13 45.41
CA PHE A 88 19.07 -46.47 45.80
C PHE A 88 18.52 -45.52 46.89
N HIS A 89 19.32 -44.59 47.40
CA HIS A 89 18.97 -43.71 48.51
C HIS A 89 18.43 -44.49 49.72
N VAL A 90 19.22 -45.46 50.19
CA VAL A 90 18.89 -46.34 51.32
C VAL A 90 19.66 -45.90 52.56
N GLU A 91 18.95 -45.76 53.69
CA GLU A 91 19.57 -45.38 54.96
C GLU A 91 20.57 -46.46 55.44
N PRO A 92 21.66 -46.09 56.15
CA PRO A 92 22.68 -47.04 56.57
C PRO A 92 22.15 -48.24 57.39
N GLU A 93 21.13 -48.01 58.23
CA GLU A 93 20.50 -49.06 59.05
C GLU A 93 19.72 -50.06 58.18
N GLU A 94 18.95 -49.56 57.21
CA GLU A 94 18.18 -50.38 56.26
C GLU A 94 19.12 -51.15 55.32
N HIS A 95 20.22 -50.52 54.89
CA HIS A 95 21.27 -51.18 54.12
C HIS A 95 21.84 -52.39 54.87
N TRP A 96 22.24 -52.20 56.13
CA TRP A 96 22.81 -53.28 56.93
C TRP A 96 21.82 -54.43 57.15
N GLN A 97 20.56 -54.13 57.48
CA GLN A 97 19.51 -55.15 57.65
C GLN A 97 19.26 -55.94 56.37
N THR A 98 19.18 -55.25 55.23
CA THR A 98 18.97 -55.89 53.93
C THR A 98 20.19 -56.72 53.52
N LEU A 99 21.40 -56.22 53.76
CA LEU A 99 22.65 -56.94 53.46
C LEU A 99 22.77 -58.23 54.27
N GLN A 100 22.39 -58.22 55.56
CA GLN A 100 22.36 -59.45 56.38
C GLN A 100 21.33 -60.45 55.84
N ARG A 101 20.12 -59.98 55.53
CA ARG A 101 19.08 -60.82 54.94
C ARG A 101 19.55 -61.47 53.64
N VAL A 102 20.22 -60.73 52.76
CA VAL A 102 20.75 -61.25 51.48
C VAL A 102 21.87 -62.27 51.72
N ARG A 103 22.70 -62.10 52.75
CA ARG A 103 23.74 -63.08 53.12
C ARG A 103 23.16 -64.40 53.64
N GLU A 104 21.98 -64.36 54.25
CA GLU A 104 21.24 -65.54 54.74
C GLU A 104 20.50 -66.29 53.62
N LEU A 105 20.36 -65.70 52.43
CA LEU A 105 19.74 -66.37 51.28
C LEU A 105 20.60 -67.54 50.76
N GLU A 106 19.95 -68.54 50.18
CA GLU A 106 20.62 -69.66 49.52
C GLU A 106 21.56 -69.17 48.40
N LYS A 107 22.77 -69.71 48.35
CA LYS A 107 23.76 -69.42 47.30
C LYS A 107 23.20 -69.80 45.92
N PRO A 108 23.56 -69.07 44.85
CA PRO A 108 23.10 -69.42 43.51
C PRO A 108 23.78 -70.70 43.02
N ILE A 109 23.10 -71.43 42.14
CA ILE A 109 23.72 -72.54 41.40
C ILE A 109 24.66 -71.93 40.36
N PHE A 110 25.96 -72.11 40.57
CA PHE A 110 26.98 -71.60 39.67
C PHE A 110 27.14 -72.52 38.47
N CYS A 111 27.26 -71.94 37.27
CA CYS A 111 27.50 -72.69 36.06
C CYS A 111 28.58 -72.02 35.21
N LEU A 112 29.42 -72.84 34.60
CA LEU A 112 30.33 -72.44 33.54
C LEU A 112 29.68 -72.75 32.19
N LYS A 113 29.36 -71.71 31.44
CA LYS A 113 28.98 -71.82 30.04
C LYS A 113 30.27 -71.86 29.22
N ALA A 114 30.62 -73.05 28.74
CA ALA A 114 31.82 -73.32 27.98
C ALA A 114 31.46 -73.57 26.52
N THR A 115 31.91 -72.71 25.62
CA THR A 115 31.76 -72.87 24.17
C THR A 115 33.08 -73.33 23.57
N VAL A 116 33.07 -74.52 22.98
CA VAL A 116 34.20 -75.04 22.22
C VAL A 116 34.05 -74.54 20.79
N LYS A 117 34.83 -73.51 20.42
CA LYS A 117 34.71 -72.88 19.10
C LYS A 117 35.44 -73.67 18.05
N GLN A 118 36.76 -73.78 18.17
CA GLN A 118 37.60 -74.43 17.18
C GLN A 118 38.94 -74.86 17.76
N ALA A 119 39.66 -75.76 17.09
CA ALA A 119 41.07 -76.02 17.37
C ALA A 119 41.91 -75.77 16.13
N LYS A 120 43.22 -75.58 16.32
CA LYS A 120 44.16 -75.31 15.23
C LYS A 120 45.47 -76.05 15.46
N GLY A 121 45.99 -76.64 14.39
CA GLY A 121 47.32 -77.28 14.37
C GLY A 121 47.41 -78.51 15.26
N ILE A 122 46.34 -79.28 15.38
CA ILE A 122 46.36 -80.53 16.16
C ILE A 122 47.23 -81.59 15.47
N LEU A 123 47.67 -82.60 16.21
CA LEU A 123 48.59 -83.63 15.71
C LEU A 123 47.83 -84.67 14.86
N GLY A 124 48.20 -84.82 13.59
CA GLY A 124 47.68 -85.88 12.73
C GLY A 124 48.11 -87.28 13.20
N LYS A 125 47.13 -88.10 13.56
CA LYS A 125 47.30 -89.44 14.14
C LYS A 125 46.95 -90.55 13.16
N ASP A 126 46.03 -90.29 12.24
CA ASP A 126 45.66 -91.23 11.20
C ASP A 126 46.81 -91.52 10.23
N VAL A 127 46.69 -92.64 9.51
CA VAL A 127 47.57 -92.99 8.38
C VAL A 127 47.57 -91.91 7.28
N SER A 128 46.48 -91.17 7.13
CA SER A 128 46.34 -90.05 6.17
C SER A 128 47.16 -88.81 6.56
N GLY A 129 47.66 -88.74 7.79
CA GLY A 129 48.28 -87.54 8.36
C GLY A 129 47.29 -86.50 8.89
N PHE A 130 45.98 -86.79 8.88
CA PHE A 130 44.91 -86.02 9.52
C PHE A 130 44.46 -86.69 10.84
N SER A 131 43.39 -86.17 11.44
CA SER A 131 42.68 -86.74 12.60
C SER A 131 41.18 -86.45 12.48
N ASP A 132 40.39 -87.24 13.20
CA ASP A 132 38.95 -87.14 13.45
C ASP A 132 38.67 -86.65 14.90
N PRO A 133 39.03 -85.39 15.24
CA PRO A 133 38.97 -84.90 16.62
C PRO A 133 37.55 -84.76 17.18
N TYR A 134 37.41 -85.12 18.45
CA TYR A 134 36.29 -84.72 19.31
C TYR A 134 36.77 -84.39 20.72
N CYS A 135 36.00 -83.57 21.45
CA CYS A 135 36.34 -83.16 22.80
C CYS A 135 35.40 -83.80 23.84
N LEU A 136 35.97 -84.21 24.97
CA LEU A 136 35.26 -84.58 26.19
C LEU A 136 35.52 -83.52 27.24
N LEU A 137 34.49 -82.94 27.83
CA LEU A 137 34.63 -81.83 28.79
C LEU A 137 33.75 -82.01 30.02
N GLY A 138 34.25 -81.56 31.16
CA GLY A 138 33.58 -81.64 32.46
C GLY A 138 34.28 -80.82 33.54
N ILE A 139 33.68 -80.74 34.72
CA ILE A 139 34.27 -80.07 35.89
C ILE A 139 34.67 -81.13 36.93
N GLU A 140 35.94 -81.16 37.32
CA GLU A 140 36.43 -81.95 38.45
C GLU A 140 36.26 -81.14 39.74
N GLN A 141 35.56 -81.69 40.74
CA GLN A 141 35.45 -81.13 42.09
C GLN A 141 36.11 -82.08 43.09
N ARG A 142 37.17 -81.63 43.77
CA ARG A 142 37.83 -82.42 44.82
C ARG A 142 37.06 -82.31 46.14
N VAL A 143 36.32 -83.35 46.49
CA VAL A 143 35.67 -83.46 47.80
C VAL A 143 36.74 -83.79 48.87
N GLY A 144 37.01 -82.84 49.78
CA GLY A 144 37.97 -83.03 50.86
C GLY A 144 37.45 -83.98 51.95
N GLY A 145 37.94 -85.22 51.97
CA GLY A 145 37.82 -86.13 53.12
C GLY A 145 39.13 -86.15 53.94
N PRO A 146 39.10 -86.00 55.28
CA PRO A 146 40.31 -86.02 56.10
C PRO A 146 40.75 -87.46 56.41
N GLY A 147 42.04 -87.76 56.19
CA GLY A 147 42.74 -88.90 56.81
C GLY A 147 43.12 -90.05 55.87
N GLY A 148 44.33 -89.96 55.31
CA GLY A 148 45.02 -91.08 54.65
C GLY A 148 46.47 -90.70 54.33
N SER A 149 47.42 -91.46 54.88
CA SER A 149 48.86 -91.19 55.02
C SER A 149 49.62 -90.73 53.74
N PRO A 150 50.71 -89.95 53.88
CA PRO A 150 51.55 -89.53 52.77
C PRO A 150 52.48 -90.68 52.34
N GLY A 151 52.09 -91.42 51.31
CA GLY A 151 52.93 -92.48 50.73
C GLY A 151 52.56 -92.72 49.26
N SER A 152 53.59 -92.76 48.41
CA SER A 152 53.54 -92.95 46.94
C SER A 152 53.24 -91.68 46.11
N ARG A 153 54.31 -90.98 45.75
CA ARG A 153 54.35 -90.13 44.54
C ARG A 153 54.24 -91.03 43.31
N GLN A 154 53.04 -91.14 42.74
CA GLN A 154 52.86 -91.48 41.32
C GLN A 154 52.01 -90.37 40.70
N ARG A 155 52.58 -89.63 39.73
CA ARG A 155 51.83 -88.76 38.81
C ARG A 155 50.88 -89.65 38.00
N GLN A 156 49.69 -89.94 38.52
CA GLN A 156 48.62 -90.53 37.72
C GLN A 156 48.03 -89.41 36.85
N LYS A 157 48.07 -89.67 35.54
CA LYS A 157 47.66 -88.75 34.48
C LYS A 157 46.14 -88.72 34.45
N ALA A 158 45.55 -87.62 34.91
CA ALA A 158 44.11 -87.43 34.95
C ALA A 158 43.59 -87.24 33.52
N VAL A 159 42.96 -88.30 33.02
CA VAL A 159 42.18 -88.30 31.78
C VAL A 159 40.72 -88.19 32.22
N VAL A 160 39.93 -87.32 31.60
CA VAL A 160 38.51 -87.05 31.91
C VAL A 160 37.72 -88.34 32.03
N ARG A 161 37.93 -89.31 31.12
CA ARG A 161 37.32 -90.66 31.15
C ARG A 161 37.56 -91.47 32.44
N HIS A 162 38.55 -91.09 33.25
CA HIS A 162 38.91 -91.79 34.49
C HIS A 162 38.72 -90.93 35.75
N THR A 163 38.39 -89.64 35.59
CA THR A 163 38.43 -88.65 36.69
C THR A 163 37.05 -88.05 36.99
N ILE A 164 36.14 -88.01 36.01
CA ILE A 164 34.79 -87.44 36.14
C ILE A 164 33.77 -88.54 35.82
N PRO A 165 32.67 -88.70 36.60
CA PRO A 165 31.61 -89.66 36.29
C PRO A 165 31.02 -89.45 34.88
N GLU A 166 30.67 -90.52 34.18
CA GLU A 166 30.13 -90.46 32.81
C GLU A 166 28.88 -89.57 32.70
N GLU A 167 28.08 -89.47 33.76
CA GLU A 167 26.85 -88.65 33.81
C GLU A 167 27.11 -87.13 33.77
N GLN A 168 28.33 -86.66 34.07
CA GLN A 168 28.71 -85.24 34.10
C GLN A 168 29.63 -84.84 32.94
N THR A 169 29.99 -85.80 32.09
CA THR A 169 30.91 -85.58 30.96
C THR A 169 30.12 -85.26 29.70
N HIS A 170 30.51 -84.18 29.01
CA HIS A 170 29.89 -83.76 27.75
C HIS A 170 30.82 -84.06 26.57
N ARG A 171 30.25 -84.45 25.43
CA ARG A 171 30.99 -84.80 24.20
C ARG A 171 30.56 -83.90 23.05
N THR A 172 31.51 -83.31 22.33
CA THR A 172 31.25 -82.55 21.10
C THR A 172 30.98 -83.47 19.90
N GLN A 173 30.52 -82.92 18.79
CA GLN A 173 30.49 -83.64 17.52
C GLN A 173 31.91 -84.03 17.07
N VAL A 174 32.00 -85.13 16.32
CA VAL A 174 33.25 -85.59 15.70
C VAL A 174 33.38 -84.89 14.34
N ILE A 175 34.52 -84.26 14.09
CA ILE A 175 34.79 -83.61 12.79
C ILE A 175 35.88 -84.42 12.11
N THR A 176 35.56 -84.99 10.94
CA THR A 176 36.45 -85.94 10.27
C THR A 176 37.55 -85.24 9.43
N GLN A 177 38.73 -85.86 9.36
CA GLN A 177 39.86 -85.52 8.50
C GLN A 177 40.28 -84.05 8.54
N THR A 178 40.44 -83.48 9.74
CA THR A 178 40.85 -82.09 9.90
C THR A 178 41.87 -81.91 11.01
N LEU A 179 42.84 -81.02 10.76
CA LEU A 179 43.74 -80.53 11.80
C LEU A 179 43.27 -79.19 12.42
N ASN A 180 42.17 -78.64 11.91
CA ASN A 180 41.61 -77.37 12.35
C ASN A 180 40.07 -77.48 12.47
N PRO A 181 39.56 -78.29 13.41
CA PRO A 181 38.12 -78.49 13.61
C PRO A 181 37.42 -77.22 14.10
N VAL A 182 36.17 -76.98 13.66
CA VAL A 182 35.28 -75.90 14.12
C VAL A 182 33.96 -76.50 14.59
N TRP A 183 33.67 -76.40 15.88
CA TRP A 183 32.47 -76.96 16.53
C TRP A 183 31.39 -75.90 16.81
N ASP A 184 31.78 -74.75 17.38
CA ASP A 184 30.86 -73.73 17.92
C ASP A 184 29.74 -74.29 18.84
N GLU A 185 30.07 -75.32 19.62
CA GLU A 185 29.13 -75.98 20.54
C GLU A 185 29.25 -75.43 21.96
N THR A 186 28.11 -75.15 22.61
CA THR A 186 28.06 -74.57 23.96
C THR A 186 27.48 -75.55 24.98
N PHE A 187 28.20 -75.73 26.08
CA PHE A 187 27.85 -76.61 27.19
C PHE A 187 27.70 -75.81 28.49
N ILE A 188 26.76 -76.20 29.35
CA ILE A 188 26.53 -75.57 30.66
C ILE A 188 26.90 -76.58 31.74
N LEU A 189 27.98 -76.31 32.46
CA LEU A 189 28.54 -77.19 33.48
C LEU A 189 28.29 -76.62 34.88
N GLU A 190 27.64 -77.37 35.76
CA GLU A 190 27.32 -76.92 37.11
C GLU A 190 28.48 -77.17 38.09
N PHE A 191 28.72 -76.24 39.01
CA PHE A 191 29.74 -76.40 40.06
C PHE A 191 29.33 -75.75 41.40
N GLU A 192 29.83 -76.29 42.52
CA GLU A 192 29.50 -75.79 43.87
C GLU A 192 30.47 -74.72 44.37
N ASP A 193 31.78 -74.91 44.16
CA ASP A 193 32.84 -74.04 44.66
C ASP A 193 33.88 -73.71 43.58
N ILE A 194 34.06 -72.42 43.27
CA ILE A 194 35.00 -71.93 42.27
C ILE A 194 36.48 -72.15 42.66
N THR A 195 36.79 -72.26 43.96
CA THR A 195 38.18 -72.39 44.44
C THR A 195 38.74 -73.80 44.22
N ASN A 196 37.87 -74.81 44.32
CA ASN A 196 38.25 -76.22 44.24
C ASN A 196 37.87 -76.86 42.89
N ALA A 197 37.13 -76.15 42.04
CA ALA A 197 36.70 -76.64 40.74
C ALA A 197 37.75 -76.42 39.64
N ARG A 198 37.94 -77.44 38.80
CA ARG A 198 38.79 -77.39 37.61
C ARG A 198 37.97 -77.78 36.38
N PHE A 199 38.07 -76.98 35.32
CA PHE A 199 37.57 -77.34 34.01
C PHE A 199 38.58 -78.28 33.34
N HIS A 200 38.12 -79.43 32.89
CA HIS A 200 38.92 -80.39 32.14
C HIS A 200 38.30 -80.58 30.76
N LEU A 201 39.11 -80.43 29.73
CA LEU A 201 38.78 -80.77 28.36
C LEU A 201 39.86 -81.70 27.82
N ASP A 202 39.45 -82.88 27.37
CA ASP A 202 40.31 -83.84 26.69
C ASP A 202 39.91 -83.93 25.22
N MET A 203 40.88 -83.79 24.33
CA MET A 203 40.71 -83.97 22.91
C MET A 203 41.21 -85.35 22.49
N TRP A 204 40.38 -86.05 21.73
CA TRP A 204 40.59 -87.42 21.29
C TRP A 204 40.42 -87.54 19.80
N ASP A 205 41.15 -88.47 19.21
CA ASP A 205 41.03 -88.89 17.83
C ASP A 205 40.25 -90.20 17.75
N LEU A 206 39.20 -90.23 16.94
CA LEU A 206 38.35 -91.41 16.81
C LEU A 206 38.97 -92.40 15.80
N ASP A 207 39.54 -93.50 16.29
CA ASP A 207 40.10 -94.55 15.42
C ASP A 207 38.96 -95.31 14.70
N THR A 208 38.77 -95.09 13.40
CA THR A 208 37.86 -95.89 12.59
C THR A 208 38.51 -97.24 12.25
N VAL A 209 37.79 -98.35 12.47
CA VAL A 209 38.31 -99.71 12.27
C VAL A 209 38.37 -100.02 10.76
N GLU A 210 39.39 -99.53 10.07
CA GLU A 210 39.63 -99.85 8.66
C GLU A 210 40.53 -101.09 8.50
N SER A 211 40.15 -101.98 7.57
CA SER A 211 40.87 -103.23 7.34
C SER A 211 42.29 -102.98 6.80
N VAL A 212 43.28 -103.74 7.28
CA VAL A 212 44.71 -103.67 6.90
C VAL A 212 44.93 -103.70 5.38
N ARG A 213 43.98 -104.25 4.61
CA ARG A 213 44.02 -104.35 3.15
C ARG A 213 43.85 -103.00 2.44
N GLN A 214 43.15 -102.05 3.05
CA GLN A 214 42.95 -100.70 2.52
C GLN A 214 44.18 -99.79 2.80
N LYS A 215 44.86 -100.00 3.94
CA LYS A 215 46.05 -99.22 4.36
C LYS A 215 47.33 -99.47 3.55
N LEU A 216 47.44 -100.56 2.78
CA LEU A 216 48.63 -100.84 1.96
C LEU A 216 48.59 -100.17 0.57
N GLY A 217 47.44 -99.65 0.13
CA GLY A 217 47.25 -99.10 -1.21
C GLY A 217 47.71 -97.66 -1.40
N GLU A 218 47.93 -96.90 -0.32
CA GLU A 218 48.11 -95.43 -0.36
C GLU A 218 49.45 -94.93 0.20
N LEU A 219 50.50 -95.75 0.23
CA LEU A 219 51.79 -95.33 0.80
C LEU A 219 52.92 -95.28 -0.22
N THR A 220 53.47 -94.08 -0.43
CA THR A 220 54.73 -93.85 -1.15
C THR A 220 55.96 -93.71 -0.23
N ASP A 221 55.78 -93.63 1.09
CA ASP A 221 56.87 -93.28 2.03
C ASP A 221 57.15 -94.33 3.14
N LEU A 222 58.44 -94.56 3.40
CA LEU A 222 58.97 -95.49 4.42
C LEU A 222 58.52 -95.16 5.87
N HIS A 223 58.09 -93.92 6.13
CA HIS A 223 57.58 -93.51 7.44
C HIS A 223 56.15 -94.00 7.75
N GLY A 224 55.30 -94.16 6.72
CA GLY A 224 53.94 -94.68 6.89
C GLY A 224 53.90 -96.14 7.33
N LEU A 225 54.84 -96.95 6.81
CA LEU A 225 54.99 -98.36 7.20
C LEU A 225 55.31 -98.50 8.70
N ARG A 226 56.14 -97.62 9.28
CA ARG A 226 56.48 -97.65 10.71
C ARG A 226 55.28 -97.36 11.62
N ARG A 227 54.31 -96.56 11.15
CA ARG A 227 53.05 -96.27 11.87
C ARG A 227 52.08 -97.44 11.80
N ILE A 228 51.90 -98.05 10.63
CA ILE A 228 51.07 -99.26 10.45
C ILE A 228 51.57 -100.43 11.31
N PHE A 229 52.89 -100.66 11.36
CA PHE A 229 53.47 -101.71 12.22
C PHE A 229 53.29 -101.43 13.72
N LYS A 230 53.16 -100.16 14.13
CA LYS A 230 52.87 -99.77 15.51
C LYS A 230 51.37 -99.91 15.84
N GLU A 231 50.51 -99.63 14.88
CA GLU A 231 49.05 -99.82 14.98
C GLU A 231 48.64 -101.29 15.03
N ALA A 232 49.32 -102.19 14.30
CA ALA A 232 49.07 -103.63 14.37
C ALA A 232 49.38 -104.27 15.74
N ARG A 233 50.04 -103.54 16.66
CA ARG A 233 50.33 -103.95 18.04
C ARG A 233 49.37 -103.34 19.09
N LYS A 234 48.47 -102.42 18.71
CA LYS A 234 47.46 -101.86 19.63
C LYS A 234 46.28 -102.83 19.79
N ASP A 235 45.77 -102.98 21.01
CA ASP A 235 44.52 -103.69 21.26
C ASP A 235 43.35 -102.97 20.56
N LYS A 236 42.40 -103.75 20.01
CA LYS A 236 41.32 -103.25 19.16
C LYS A 236 40.42 -102.23 19.89
N GLY A 237 40.37 -100.99 19.40
CA GLY A 237 39.31 -100.02 19.71
C GLY A 237 39.61 -98.96 20.79
N GLN A 238 40.86 -98.52 20.95
CA GLN A 238 41.21 -97.44 21.88
C GLN A 238 41.61 -96.15 21.13
N ASP A 239 40.74 -95.15 21.18
CA ASP A 239 40.92 -93.78 20.64
C ASP A 239 42.25 -93.13 21.04
N ASP A 240 42.85 -92.37 20.12
CA ASP A 240 44.14 -91.72 20.33
C ASP A 240 44.02 -90.38 21.06
N PHE A 241 44.81 -90.19 22.12
CA PHE A 241 44.79 -88.93 22.88
C PHE A 241 45.56 -87.82 22.13
N LEU A 242 44.86 -86.73 21.81
CA LEU A 242 45.40 -85.57 21.10
C LEU A 242 45.99 -84.53 22.06
N GLY A 243 45.31 -84.24 23.17
CA GLY A 243 45.80 -83.29 24.18
C GLY A 243 44.71 -82.94 25.19
N ASN A 244 45.07 -82.27 26.29
CA ASN A 244 44.10 -81.77 27.25
C ASN A 244 44.30 -80.28 27.59
N VAL A 245 43.23 -79.66 28.06
CA VAL A 245 43.22 -78.31 28.64
C VAL A 245 42.64 -78.44 30.05
N VAL A 246 43.42 -78.06 31.06
CA VAL A 246 42.99 -78.07 32.46
C VAL A 246 43.12 -76.66 33.03
N LEU A 247 41.98 -76.06 33.39
CA LEU A 247 41.91 -74.68 33.87
C LEU A 247 41.29 -74.63 35.26
N ARG A 248 41.88 -73.86 36.18
CA ARG A 248 41.25 -73.58 37.48
C ARG A 248 40.19 -72.51 37.28
N LEU A 249 38.96 -72.77 37.74
CA LEU A 249 37.86 -71.81 37.52
C LEU A 249 38.10 -70.45 38.20
N GLN A 250 38.82 -70.42 39.32
CA GLN A 250 39.22 -69.19 40.01
C GLN A 250 40.15 -68.26 39.19
N ASP A 251 40.86 -68.80 38.21
CA ASP A 251 41.80 -68.04 37.39
C ASP A 251 41.12 -67.42 36.16
N LEU A 252 39.89 -67.86 35.84
CA LEU A 252 39.11 -67.37 34.71
C LEU A 252 38.46 -66.02 34.99
N ARG A 253 38.27 -65.24 33.94
CA ARG A 253 37.46 -64.00 34.00
C ARG A 253 35.96 -64.30 33.92
N CYS A 254 35.12 -63.33 34.25
CA CYS A 254 33.65 -63.42 34.11
C CYS A 254 33.19 -63.82 32.70
N ARG A 255 33.86 -63.23 31.69
CA ARG A 255 33.75 -63.56 30.26
C ARG A 255 35.18 -63.67 29.70
N GLU A 256 35.47 -64.76 29.02
CA GLU A 256 36.81 -65.01 28.46
C GLU A 256 36.67 -65.69 27.09
N ASP A 257 37.40 -65.22 26.08
CA ASP A 257 37.39 -65.77 24.72
C ASP A 257 38.85 -65.82 24.25
N GLN A 258 39.49 -66.98 24.38
CA GLN A 258 40.94 -67.12 24.21
C GLN A 258 41.34 -68.47 23.62
N TRP A 259 42.56 -68.50 23.07
CA TRP A 259 43.24 -69.71 22.61
C TRP A 259 44.07 -70.33 23.73
N TYR A 260 43.82 -71.60 24.02
CA TYR A 260 44.54 -72.39 25.02
C TYR A 260 45.42 -73.44 24.34
N PRO A 261 46.71 -73.59 24.73
CA PRO A 261 47.56 -74.65 24.22
C PRO A 261 47.14 -76.03 24.74
N LEU A 262 47.23 -77.06 23.90
CA LEU A 262 46.92 -78.44 24.28
C LEU A 262 48.12 -79.09 25.00
N GLU A 263 47.92 -79.54 26.24
CA GLU A 263 48.96 -80.20 27.03
C GLU A 263 49.14 -81.69 26.65
N PRO A 264 50.38 -82.22 26.65
CA PRO A 264 50.65 -83.62 26.33
C PRO A 264 50.53 -84.55 27.56
N CYS A 265 49.97 -85.75 27.37
CA CYS A 265 49.92 -86.80 28.40
C CYS A 265 51.26 -87.56 28.58
N THR A 266 52.20 -87.46 27.62
CA THR A 266 53.58 -87.99 27.67
C THR A 266 54.56 -86.99 27.06
N GLU A 267 55.78 -86.86 27.61
CA GLU A 267 56.83 -85.89 27.22
C GLU A 267 57.39 -86.07 25.78
N THR A 268 56.80 -86.94 24.97
CA THR A 268 57.33 -87.36 23.67
C THR A 268 57.04 -86.39 22.52
N TYR A 269 56.08 -85.47 22.69
CA TYR A 269 55.73 -84.41 21.71
C TYR A 269 55.21 -83.16 22.45
N PRO A 270 55.98 -82.05 22.50
CA PRO A 270 55.64 -80.88 23.32
C PRO A 270 54.62 -79.93 22.66
N ASP A 271 54.53 -79.89 21.33
CA ASP A 271 53.57 -79.05 20.62
C ASP A 271 52.45 -79.91 20.01
N ARG A 272 51.21 -79.62 20.41
CA ARG A 272 50.01 -80.40 20.07
C ARG A 272 48.86 -79.55 19.52
N GLY A 273 49.13 -78.29 19.19
CA GLY A 273 48.13 -77.35 18.72
C GLY A 273 47.42 -76.58 19.85
N GLN A 274 46.41 -75.81 19.47
CA GLN A 274 45.66 -74.93 20.36
C GLN A 274 44.15 -75.10 20.19
N CYS A 275 43.39 -74.89 21.25
CA CYS A 275 41.93 -74.91 21.26
C CYS A 275 41.38 -73.55 21.68
N HIS A 276 40.48 -72.98 20.87
CA HIS A 276 39.77 -71.74 21.12
C HIS A 276 38.52 -72.02 21.96
N LEU A 277 38.53 -71.52 23.19
CA LEU A 277 37.45 -71.74 24.15
C LEU A 277 36.90 -70.39 24.61
N GLN A 278 35.57 -70.30 24.64
CA GLN A 278 34.87 -69.17 25.22
C GLN A 278 34.19 -69.61 26.52
N PHE A 279 34.46 -68.91 27.61
CA PHE A 279 33.92 -69.16 28.93
C PHE A 279 33.07 -67.99 29.41
N GLN A 280 31.94 -68.31 30.04
CA GLN A 280 31.10 -67.34 30.73
C GLN A 280 30.57 -67.94 32.03
N LEU A 281 30.78 -67.23 33.14
CA LEU A 281 30.29 -67.65 34.47
C LEU A 281 28.87 -67.12 34.68
N ILE A 282 27.90 -68.03 34.82
CA ILE A 282 26.46 -67.72 34.90
C ILE A 282 25.81 -68.33 36.15
N HIS A 283 24.65 -67.82 36.55
CA HIS A 283 23.81 -68.35 37.63
C HIS A 283 22.55 -68.97 37.05
N LYS A 284 22.33 -70.27 37.24
CA LYS A 284 21.14 -70.96 36.72
C LYS A 284 19.89 -70.71 37.57
N ARG A 285 20.03 -70.57 38.90
CA ARG A 285 18.94 -70.24 39.83
C ARG A 285 19.44 -69.29 40.92
N ARG A 286 18.64 -68.27 41.23
CA ARG A 286 18.89 -67.30 42.32
C ARG A 286 17.78 -67.36 43.37
N ALA A 287 18.13 -67.11 44.62
CA ALA A 287 17.19 -67.14 45.73
C ALA A 287 16.33 -65.87 45.87
N THR A 288 16.72 -64.77 45.20
CA THR A 288 16.09 -63.45 45.35
C THR A 288 14.64 -63.43 44.85
N ALA A 289 13.79 -62.67 45.55
CA ALA A 289 12.37 -62.56 45.22
C ALA A 289 12.12 -61.94 43.83
N ALA A 290 12.96 -60.99 43.40
CA ALA A 290 12.88 -60.37 42.08
C ALA A 290 13.17 -61.37 40.94
N SER A 291 14.21 -62.19 41.09
CA SER A 291 14.60 -63.19 40.08
C SER A 291 13.62 -64.36 39.98
N ARG A 292 12.81 -64.64 41.01
CA ARG A 292 11.75 -65.66 40.98
C ARG A 292 10.44 -65.15 40.36
N SER A 293 10.15 -63.86 40.47
CA SER A 293 8.87 -63.27 40.08
C SER A 293 8.89 -62.60 38.70
N GLN A 294 10.04 -62.13 38.23
CA GLN A 294 10.16 -61.39 36.97
C GLN A 294 11.21 -62.00 36.03
N PRO A 295 11.07 -61.83 34.70
CA PRO A 295 12.10 -62.21 33.74
C PRO A 295 13.42 -61.49 34.02
N SER A 296 14.56 -62.18 33.82
CA SER A 296 15.91 -61.64 34.02
C SER A 296 16.15 -60.30 33.31
N TYR A 297 15.60 -60.16 32.10
CA TYR A 297 15.65 -58.94 31.30
C TYR A 297 14.95 -57.76 31.99
N THR A 298 13.75 -57.95 32.53
CA THR A 298 12.95 -56.90 33.18
C THR A 298 13.64 -56.38 34.44
N VAL A 299 14.22 -57.28 35.23
CA VAL A 299 15.00 -56.89 36.43
C VAL A 299 16.24 -56.08 36.04
N HIS A 300 16.94 -56.48 34.97
CA HIS A 300 18.09 -55.74 34.46
C HIS A 300 17.71 -54.35 33.93
N LEU A 301 16.61 -54.24 33.18
CA LEU A 301 16.07 -52.97 32.69
C LEU A 301 15.76 -52.01 33.86
N HIS A 302 15.09 -52.49 34.90
CA HIS A 302 14.76 -51.65 36.06
C HIS A 302 16.01 -51.26 36.88
N LEU A 303 16.97 -52.17 37.02
CA LEU A 303 18.25 -51.87 37.67
C LEU A 303 19.00 -50.78 36.88
N LEU A 304 19.09 -50.92 35.55
CA LEU A 304 19.69 -49.93 34.67
C LEU A 304 18.99 -48.58 34.79
N GLN A 305 17.66 -48.56 34.76
CA GLN A 305 16.87 -47.34 34.92
C GLN A 305 17.16 -46.63 36.26
N GLN A 306 17.26 -47.37 37.37
CA GLN A 306 17.58 -46.79 38.67
C GLN A 306 19.00 -46.21 38.72
N LEU A 307 19.99 -46.94 38.21
CA LEU A 307 21.38 -46.47 38.21
C LEU A 307 21.56 -45.24 37.31
N VAL A 308 21.02 -45.28 36.10
CA VAL A 308 21.08 -44.13 35.17
C VAL A 308 20.36 -42.92 35.77
N SER A 309 19.20 -43.11 36.40
CA SER A 309 18.50 -42.03 37.10
C SER A 309 19.37 -41.38 38.15
N HIS A 310 20.10 -42.18 38.93
CA HIS A 310 20.99 -41.66 39.96
C HIS A 310 22.15 -40.85 39.36
N GLU A 311 22.84 -41.39 38.37
CA GLU A 311 23.95 -40.72 37.66
C GLU A 311 23.50 -39.38 37.04
N VAL A 312 22.33 -39.36 36.38
CA VAL A 312 21.77 -38.13 35.80
C VAL A 312 21.43 -37.10 36.89
N THR A 313 20.91 -37.54 38.04
CA THR A 313 20.60 -36.62 39.15
C THR A 313 21.82 -36.09 39.89
N GLN A 314 22.96 -36.78 39.85
CA GLN A 314 24.22 -36.27 40.42
C GLN A 314 24.79 -35.09 39.61
N HIS A 315 24.65 -35.14 38.29
CA HIS A 315 24.99 -34.04 37.39
C HIS A 315 23.81 -33.06 37.28
N GLU A 316 23.53 -32.27 38.35
CA GLU A 316 22.50 -31.21 38.45
C GLU A 316 21.34 -31.31 37.45
N ALA A 317 20.13 -31.69 37.90
CA ALA A 317 18.96 -31.85 37.03
C ALA A 317 18.80 -30.72 35.99
N GLY A 318 18.99 -31.04 34.71
CA GLY A 318 18.96 -30.10 33.59
C GLY A 318 20.33 -29.66 33.04
N SER A 319 21.44 -30.08 33.65
CA SER A 319 22.78 -29.87 33.10
C SER A 319 23.04 -30.79 31.92
N THR A 320 23.45 -30.21 30.79
CA THR A 320 23.85 -30.92 29.56
C THR A 320 25.22 -31.61 29.68
N SER A 321 25.80 -31.67 30.87
CA SER A 321 27.16 -32.17 31.11
C SER A 321 27.29 -33.69 31.14
N TRP A 322 26.18 -34.44 31.23
CA TRP A 322 26.24 -35.90 31.18
C TRP A 322 26.38 -36.39 29.74
N ASP A 323 27.46 -37.10 29.44
CA ASP A 323 27.84 -37.57 28.10
C ASP A 323 27.22 -38.94 27.75
N GLY A 324 26.45 -39.52 28.65
CA GLY A 324 25.87 -40.85 28.51
C GLY A 324 26.76 -41.99 29.00
N SER A 325 27.96 -41.69 29.51
CA SER A 325 28.84 -42.67 30.15
C SER A 325 28.39 -42.96 31.59
N LEU A 326 28.43 -44.24 31.94
CA LEU A 326 28.13 -44.69 33.31
C LEU A 326 29.43 -44.73 34.12
N SER A 327 29.32 -44.45 35.42
CA SER A 327 30.43 -44.62 36.35
C SER A 327 30.98 -46.06 36.31
N PRO A 328 32.29 -46.28 36.56
CA PRO A 328 32.85 -47.62 36.52
C PRO A 328 32.18 -48.56 37.53
N GLN A 329 31.65 -48.03 38.64
CA GLN A 329 30.86 -48.76 39.64
C GLN A 329 29.53 -49.26 39.04
N ALA A 330 28.76 -48.36 38.39
CA ALA A 330 27.50 -48.70 37.74
C ALA A 330 27.69 -49.72 36.61
N ALA A 331 28.70 -49.49 35.75
CA ALA A 331 29.05 -50.37 34.65
C ALA A 331 29.42 -51.78 35.17
N THR A 332 30.20 -51.86 36.27
CA THR A 332 30.57 -53.14 36.91
C THR A 332 29.34 -53.90 37.42
N VAL A 333 28.42 -53.24 38.14
CA VAL A 333 27.21 -53.90 38.65
C VAL A 333 26.34 -54.42 37.50
N LEU A 334 26.14 -53.61 36.46
CA LEU A 334 25.33 -53.99 35.30
C LEU A 334 25.97 -55.13 34.50
N PHE A 335 27.28 -55.08 34.29
CA PHE A 335 28.05 -56.13 33.64
C PHE A 335 27.96 -57.46 34.40
N LEU A 336 28.16 -57.43 35.73
CA LEU A 336 28.03 -58.60 36.58
C LEU A 336 26.60 -59.16 36.54
N HIS A 337 25.58 -58.28 36.65
CA HIS A 337 24.19 -58.69 36.59
C HIS A 337 23.83 -59.32 35.23
N ALA A 338 24.25 -58.71 34.11
CA ALA A 338 24.00 -59.21 32.76
C ALA A 338 24.69 -60.55 32.49
N THR A 339 25.97 -60.67 32.89
CA THR A 339 26.76 -61.90 32.72
C THR A 339 26.20 -63.04 33.55
N GLN A 340 25.96 -62.80 34.85
CA GLN A 340 25.46 -63.82 35.75
C GLN A 340 24.02 -64.25 35.42
N LYS A 341 23.20 -63.43 34.74
CA LYS A 341 21.84 -63.82 34.29
C LYS A 341 21.77 -64.26 32.82
N ASP A 342 22.92 -64.42 32.16
CA ASP A 342 23.05 -64.81 30.75
C ASP A 342 22.23 -63.95 29.77
N LEU A 343 22.33 -62.62 29.92
CA LEU A 343 21.67 -61.68 29.01
C LEU A 343 22.52 -61.44 27.75
N SER A 344 21.91 -61.62 26.58
CA SER A 344 22.57 -61.31 25.31
C SER A 344 22.83 -59.81 25.14
N ASP A 345 23.82 -59.46 24.32
CA ASP A 345 24.18 -58.06 24.08
C ASP A 345 23.05 -57.26 23.40
N PHE A 346 22.20 -57.94 22.61
CA PHE A 346 20.97 -57.35 22.06
C PHE A 346 19.96 -56.99 23.16
N HIS A 347 19.74 -57.88 24.15
CA HIS A 347 18.86 -57.57 25.27
C HIS A 347 19.42 -56.44 26.14
N GLN A 348 20.74 -56.34 26.29
CA GLN A 348 21.36 -55.21 26.98
C GLN A 348 21.15 -53.89 26.22
N SER A 349 21.34 -53.90 24.90
CA SER A 349 21.09 -52.73 24.03
C SER A 349 19.61 -52.30 24.03
N MET A 350 18.68 -53.26 23.99
CA MET A 350 17.24 -53.00 24.11
C MET A 350 16.87 -52.46 25.49
N ALA A 351 17.44 -53.00 26.57
CA ALA A 351 17.23 -52.47 27.92
C ALA A 351 17.75 -51.03 28.04
N GLN A 352 18.93 -50.75 27.47
CA GLN A 352 19.50 -49.41 27.44
C GLN A 352 18.62 -48.42 26.70
N TRP A 353 18.08 -48.79 25.54
CA TRP A 353 17.11 -47.98 24.82
C TRP A 353 15.86 -47.68 25.66
N LEU A 354 15.18 -48.71 26.20
CA LEU A 354 13.95 -48.54 26.95
C LEU A 354 14.14 -47.72 28.24
N ALA A 355 15.28 -47.88 28.91
CA ALA A 355 15.61 -47.08 30.08
C ALA A 355 15.86 -45.62 29.68
N TYR A 356 16.75 -45.38 28.72
CA TYR A 356 17.17 -44.03 28.35
C TYR A 356 16.03 -43.24 27.69
N SER A 357 15.19 -43.88 26.86
CA SER A 357 14.06 -43.22 26.19
C SER A 357 12.99 -42.76 27.18
N ARG A 358 12.74 -43.53 28.24
CA ARG A 358 11.79 -43.18 29.33
C ARG A 358 12.38 -42.11 30.23
N LEU A 359 13.64 -42.27 30.64
CA LEU A 359 14.35 -41.30 31.46
C LEU A 359 14.44 -39.94 30.77
N TYR A 360 14.71 -39.90 29.46
CA TYR A 360 14.79 -38.66 28.68
C TYR A 360 13.49 -37.84 28.74
N GLN A 361 12.33 -38.50 28.76
CA GLN A 361 11.02 -37.85 28.88
C GLN A 361 10.73 -37.26 30.28
N SER A 362 11.57 -37.57 31.28
CA SER A 362 11.36 -37.18 32.68
C SER A 362 12.48 -36.34 33.31
N LEU A 363 13.74 -36.56 32.89
CA LEU A 363 14.93 -35.91 33.46
C LEU A 363 15.68 -35.01 32.46
N GLU A 364 15.26 -34.95 31.19
CA GLU A 364 15.76 -34.04 30.14
C GLU A 364 17.30 -33.90 30.00
N PHE A 365 18.03 -35.02 29.86
CA PHE A 365 19.46 -35.03 29.52
C PHE A 365 19.70 -34.95 27.99
N PRO A 366 20.95 -34.80 27.49
CA PRO A 366 21.23 -34.67 26.06
C PRO A 366 20.66 -35.82 25.20
N SER A 367 19.89 -35.48 24.17
CA SER A 367 19.29 -36.47 23.25
C SER A 367 20.32 -37.28 22.46
N SER A 368 21.56 -36.79 22.34
CA SER A 368 22.67 -37.52 21.69
C SER A 368 22.93 -38.90 22.33
N CYS A 369 22.69 -39.05 23.63
CA CYS A 369 22.87 -40.32 24.36
C CYS A 369 21.93 -41.43 23.87
N LEU A 370 20.85 -41.08 23.16
CA LEU A 370 19.90 -42.02 22.56
C LEU A 370 20.39 -42.60 21.23
N LEU A 371 21.38 -41.98 20.57
CA LEU A 371 21.85 -42.41 19.25
C LEU A 371 22.55 -43.77 19.31
N HIS A 372 23.44 -43.98 20.29
CA HIS A 372 24.19 -45.23 20.40
C HIS A 372 23.27 -46.45 20.58
N PRO A 373 22.34 -46.50 21.56
CA PRO A 373 21.42 -47.62 21.71
C PRO A 373 20.57 -47.92 20.46
N ILE A 374 20.06 -46.88 19.79
CA ILE A 374 19.30 -47.01 18.53
C ILE A 374 20.16 -47.67 17.45
N THR A 375 21.39 -47.18 17.26
CA THR A 375 22.28 -47.74 16.23
C THR A 375 22.72 -49.17 16.53
N SER A 376 22.94 -49.52 17.80
CA SER A 376 23.27 -50.88 18.23
C SER A 376 22.11 -51.85 17.97
N ILE A 377 20.86 -51.41 18.22
CA ILE A 377 19.67 -52.20 17.91
C ILE A 377 19.55 -52.46 16.40
N GLU A 378 19.78 -51.45 15.56
CA GLU A 378 19.74 -51.62 14.09
C GLU A 378 20.81 -52.58 13.58
N TYR A 379 22.06 -52.45 14.06
CA TYR A 379 23.15 -53.33 13.65
C TYR A 379 22.89 -54.80 13.98
N GLN A 380 22.29 -55.06 15.15
CA GLN A 380 22.02 -56.40 15.67
C GLN A 380 20.62 -56.94 15.28
N TRP A 381 19.83 -56.20 14.48
CA TRP A 381 18.43 -56.53 14.16
C TRP A 381 18.25 -57.80 13.32
N ILE A 382 19.30 -58.28 12.65
CA ILE A 382 19.19 -59.14 11.45
C ILE A 382 18.47 -60.49 11.67
N GLN A 383 18.34 -61.07 12.88
CA GLN A 383 17.57 -62.32 13.09
C GLN A 383 17.01 -62.52 14.54
N GLY A 384 16.62 -61.47 15.25
CA GLY A 384 16.16 -61.59 16.64
C GLY A 384 14.72 -62.12 16.78
N ARG A 385 14.51 -63.39 17.16
CA ARG A 385 13.19 -63.90 17.64
C ARG A 385 12.83 -63.30 19.00
N LEU A 386 12.47 -62.01 19.04
CA LEU A 386 11.92 -61.37 20.23
C LEU A 386 10.54 -61.97 20.57
N LYS A 387 10.22 -62.03 21.86
CA LYS A 387 8.86 -62.41 22.29
C LYS A 387 7.88 -61.27 21.94
N ALA A 388 6.62 -61.59 21.65
CA ALA A 388 5.60 -60.60 21.30
C ALA A 388 5.50 -59.44 22.31
N LYS A 389 5.59 -59.72 23.63
CA LYS A 389 5.60 -58.68 24.68
C LYS A 389 6.77 -57.70 24.56
N GLN A 390 7.95 -58.19 24.17
CA GLN A 390 9.15 -57.35 24.01
C GLN A 390 9.07 -56.48 22.75
N GLN A 391 8.46 -57.01 21.68
CA GLN A 391 8.18 -56.24 20.46
C GLN A 391 7.19 -55.11 20.75
N GLU A 392 6.12 -55.38 21.51
CA GLU A 392 5.14 -54.38 21.94
C GLU A 392 5.77 -53.30 22.84
N GLU A 393 6.60 -53.69 23.81
CA GLU A 393 7.33 -52.74 24.68
C GLU A 393 8.25 -51.81 23.88
N LEU A 394 8.95 -52.36 22.87
CA LEU A 394 9.83 -51.60 22.00
C LEU A 394 9.05 -50.66 21.08
N ALA A 395 7.96 -51.14 20.47
CA ALA A 395 7.06 -50.33 19.65
C ALA A 395 6.43 -49.17 20.45
N ALA A 396 5.92 -49.46 21.66
CA ALA A 396 5.36 -48.45 22.55
C ALA A 396 6.40 -47.39 22.94
N SER A 397 7.66 -47.79 23.17
CA SER A 397 8.75 -46.84 23.44
C SER A 397 9.05 -45.95 22.22
N PHE A 398 9.05 -46.49 21.00
CA PHE A 398 9.26 -45.71 19.80
C PHE A 398 8.13 -44.69 19.58
N SER A 399 6.87 -45.12 19.70
CA SER A 399 5.71 -44.22 19.57
C SER A 399 5.67 -43.15 20.66
N SER A 400 5.97 -43.52 21.91
CA SER A 400 6.02 -42.60 23.05
C SER A 400 7.10 -41.52 22.85
N LEU A 401 8.32 -41.90 22.43
CA LEU A 401 9.38 -40.94 22.18
C LEU A 401 9.07 -40.04 20.97
N LEU A 402 8.45 -40.59 19.91
CA LEU A 402 8.03 -39.80 18.75
C LEU A 402 6.98 -38.75 19.15
N ALA A 403 5.96 -39.14 19.91
CA ALA A 403 4.94 -38.22 20.39
C ALA A 403 5.54 -37.13 21.30
N TYR A 404 6.44 -37.51 22.22
CA TYR A 404 7.14 -36.57 23.07
C TYR A 404 8.02 -35.61 22.26
N GLY A 405 8.82 -36.14 21.32
CA GLY A 405 9.67 -35.34 20.43
C GLY A 405 8.87 -34.33 19.60
N LEU A 406 7.73 -34.75 19.03
CA LEU A 406 6.81 -33.84 18.33
C LEU A 406 6.23 -32.77 19.26
N SER A 407 5.91 -33.10 20.52
CA SER A 407 5.44 -32.12 21.51
C SER A 407 6.50 -31.06 21.85
N LEU A 408 7.79 -31.44 21.89
CA LEU A 408 8.89 -30.48 22.07
C LEU A 408 9.09 -29.62 20.82
N ILE A 409 8.96 -30.21 19.62
CA ILE A 409 9.04 -29.49 18.35
C ILE A 409 7.90 -28.48 18.21
N ARG A 410 6.68 -28.77 18.68
CA ARG A 410 5.58 -27.79 18.73
C ARG A 410 5.92 -26.52 19.48
N ARG A 411 6.76 -26.62 20.51
CA ARG A 411 7.12 -25.55 21.44
C ARG A 411 8.60 -25.15 21.33
N PHE A 412 9.25 -25.45 20.20
CA PHE A 412 10.71 -25.38 20.06
C PHE A 412 11.30 -24.01 20.39
N ARG A 413 10.59 -22.90 20.11
CA ARG A 413 11.04 -21.54 20.46
C ARG A 413 11.13 -21.29 21.97
N SER A 414 10.22 -21.88 22.74
CA SER A 414 10.21 -21.76 24.20
C SER A 414 11.13 -22.77 24.89
N VAL A 415 11.27 -23.97 24.32
CA VAL A 415 12.07 -25.07 24.90
C VAL A 415 13.55 -24.95 24.53
N PHE A 416 13.85 -24.43 23.34
CA PHE A 416 15.21 -24.22 22.83
C PHE A 416 15.44 -22.74 22.49
N PRO A 417 15.43 -21.83 23.48
CA PRO A 417 15.60 -20.41 23.21
C PRO A 417 17.02 -20.12 22.69
N LEU A 418 17.14 -19.18 21.74
CA LEU A 418 18.43 -18.76 21.18
C LEU A 418 19.30 -17.96 22.17
N SER A 419 18.75 -17.59 23.33
CA SER A 419 19.48 -16.97 24.44
C SER A 419 20.51 -17.90 25.08
N VAL A 420 20.36 -19.22 24.89
CA VAL A 420 21.27 -20.24 25.39
C VAL A 420 22.05 -20.83 24.23
N SER A 421 23.38 -20.79 24.30
CA SER A 421 24.30 -21.20 23.21
C SER A 421 24.08 -22.63 22.71
N ASP A 422 23.70 -23.53 23.62
CA ASP A 422 23.61 -24.97 23.35
C ASP A 422 22.23 -25.41 22.83
N SER A 423 21.21 -24.54 22.92
CA SER A 423 19.84 -24.82 22.47
C SER A 423 19.70 -25.28 21.01
N PRO A 424 20.30 -24.61 20.00
CA PRO A 424 20.16 -25.05 18.61
C PRO A 424 20.82 -26.42 18.36
N ALA A 425 21.94 -26.71 19.04
CA ALA A 425 22.60 -28.02 18.97
C ALA A 425 21.75 -29.12 19.61
N ARG A 426 21.03 -28.82 20.71
CA ARG A 426 20.09 -29.74 21.36
C ARG A 426 18.90 -30.07 20.45
N LEU A 427 18.31 -29.08 19.78
CA LEU A 427 17.24 -29.33 18.81
C LEU A 427 17.75 -30.18 17.64
N GLN A 428 18.94 -29.87 17.12
CA GLN A 428 19.52 -30.64 16.02
C GLN A 428 19.77 -32.11 16.43
N SER A 429 20.29 -32.36 17.64
CA SER A 429 20.48 -33.72 18.17
C SER A 429 19.15 -34.47 18.32
N LEU A 430 18.10 -33.80 18.82
CA LEU A 430 16.75 -34.39 18.92
C LEU A 430 16.21 -34.77 17.53
N LEU A 431 16.31 -33.87 16.56
CA LEU A 431 15.87 -34.13 15.18
C LEU A 431 16.66 -35.29 14.55
N ARG A 432 17.98 -35.39 14.79
CA ARG A 432 18.81 -36.51 14.33
C ARG A 432 18.36 -37.85 14.91
N VAL A 433 18.05 -37.90 16.22
CA VAL A 433 17.54 -39.11 16.88
C VAL A 433 16.22 -39.55 16.26
N LEU A 434 15.27 -38.63 16.08
CA LEU A 434 13.97 -38.93 15.47
C LEU A 434 14.12 -39.39 14.01
N VAL A 435 14.98 -38.73 13.22
CA VAL A 435 15.26 -39.14 11.84
C VAL A 435 15.88 -40.54 11.80
N GLN A 436 16.87 -40.82 12.65
CA GLN A 436 17.54 -42.12 12.68
C GLN A 436 16.55 -43.21 13.10
N MET A 437 15.75 -42.98 14.14
CA MET A 437 14.72 -43.91 14.60
C MET A 437 13.71 -44.24 13.49
N CYS A 438 13.14 -43.23 12.81
CA CYS A 438 12.16 -43.44 11.75
C CYS A 438 12.75 -44.09 10.47
N LYS A 439 14.08 -44.13 10.31
CA LYS A 439 14.77 -44.78 9.17
C LYS A 439 15.16 -46.24 9.43
N MET A 440 15.14 -46.68 10.68
CA MET A 440 15.52 -48.04 11.06
C MET A 440 14.56 -49.08 10.47
N LYS A 441 15.09 -50.24 10.10
CA LYS A 441 14.26 -51.39 9.71
C LYS A 441 13.36 -51.84 10.88
N ALA A 442 13.90 -51.80 12.09
CA ALA A 442 13.16 -52.14 13.31
C ALA A 442 11.90 -51.29 13.52
N PHE A 443 11.98 -49.98 13.24
CA PHE A 443 10.84 -49.07 13.37
C PHE A 443 9.80 -49.31 12.27
N GLY A 444 10.24 -49.55 11.02
CA GLY A 444 9.34 -49.86 9.91
C GLY A 444 8.55 -51.15 10.10
N GLU A 445 9.16 -52.19 10.69
CA GLU A 445 8.50 -53.46 10.98
C GLU A 445 7.53 -53.37 12.18
N LEU A 446 7.90 -52.63 13.24
CA LEU A 446 7.10 -52.55 14.46
C LEU A 446 6.00 -51.46 14.42
N CYS A 447 6.20 -50.39 13.65
CA CYS A 447 5.31 -49.22 13.59
C CYS A 447 4.89 -48.85 12.14
N PRO A 448 4.26 -49.76 11.37
CA PRO A 448 4.06 -49.62 9.92
C PRO A 448 3.12 -48.47 9.50
N ASN A 449 2.23 -48.01 10.38
CA ASN A 449 1.20 -47.00 10.06
C ASN A 449 1.67 -45.54 10.27
N THR A 450 2.96 -45.31 10.52
CA THR A 450 3.47 -43.97 10.84
C THR A 450 3.82 -43.21 9.57
N ALA A 451 3.25 -42.01 9.39
CA ALA A 451 3.58 -41.11 8.28
C ALA A 451 5.08 -40.69 8.33
N PRO A 452 5.69 -40.33 7.18
CA PRO A 452 7.08 -39.89 7.15
C PRO A 452 7.30 -38.67 8.06
N LEU A 453 8.41 -38.67 8.82
CA LEU A 453 8.72 -37.67 9.83
C LEU A 453 8.58 -36.20 9.37
N PRO A 454 8.97 -35.81 8.14
CA PRO A 454 8.76 -34.43 7.67
C PRO A 454 7.29 -34.01 7.60
N GLN A 455 6.36 -34.92 7.29
CA GLN A 455 4.93 -34.62 7.27
C GLN A 455 4.41 -34.43 8.69
N LEU A 456 4.77 -35.32 9.62
CA LEU A 456 4.38 -35.21 11.03
C LEU A 456 4.92 -33.95 11.71
N VAL A 457 6.14 -33.53 11.35
CA VAL A 457 6.71 -32.26 11.84
C VAL A 457 5.97 -31.06 11.25
N THR A 458 5.61 -31.12 9.97
CA THR A 458 4.82 -30.07 9.29
C THR A 458 3.42 -29.93 9.89
N GLU A 459 2.76 -31.04 10.24
CA GLU A 459 1.46 -31.05 10.92
C GLU A 459 1.55 -30.66 12.40
N ALA A 460 2.68 -30.95 13.04
CA ALA A 460 2.91 -30.54 14.42
C ALA A 460 3.15 -29.04 14.53
N LEU A 461 3.89 -28.44 13.60
CA LEU A 461 3.99 -26.99 13.52
C LEU A 461 2.60 -26.41 13.19
N PRO A 462 2.09 -25.43 13.97
CA PRO A 462 0.74 -24.93 13.75
C PRO A 462 0.62 -24.37 12.33
N ALA A 463 -0.47 -24.77 11.67
CA ALA A 463 -0.86 -24.28 10.37
C ALA A 463 -1.73 -23.02 10.51
N PRO A 464 -1.71 -22.12 9.51
CA PRO A 464 -2.53 -20.91 9.52
C PRO A 464 -4.02 -21.24 9.55
N GLY A 465 -4.75 -20.75 10.55
CA GLY A 465 -6.20 -20.90 10.63
C GLY A 465 -6.84 -20.25 11.88
N PRO A 466 -8.14 -19.93 11.82
CA PRO A 466 -8.87 -19.32 12.93
C PRO A 466 -9.04 -20.34 14.07
N GLY A 467 -8.33 -20.14 15.19
CA GLY A 467 -8.52 -20.90 16.43
C GLY A 467 -7.28 -21.62 16.99
N ASN A 468 -6.15 -21.63 16.29
CA ASN A 468 -4.87 -22.07 16.87
C ASN A 468 -4.05 -20.85 17.33
N PRO A 469 -3.46 -20.87 18.54
CA PRO A 469 -2.54 -19.80 18.96
C PRO A 469 -1.38 -19.76 17.98
N SER A 470 -1.27 -18.66 17.23
CA SER A 470 -0.24 -18.52 16.20
C SER A 470 1.15 -18.63 16.83
N LEU A 471 2.10 -19.18 16.07
CA LEU A 471 3.52 -19.28 16.44
C LEU A 471 4.15 -17.93 16.85
N LEU A 472 3.49 -16.82 16.48
CA LEU A 472 3.85 -15.44 16.77
C LEU A 472 3.18 -14.94 18.06
N THR A 473 1.88 -15.18 18.26
CA THR A 473 1.16 -14.71 19.46
C THR A 473 1.65 -15.36 20.75
N ALA A 474 2.09 -16.63 20.71
CA ALA A 474 2.66 -17.31 21.87
C ALA A 474 3.98 -16.68 22.34
N SER A 475 4.88 -16.27 21.43
CA SER A 475 6.13 -15.59 21.76
C SER A 475 5.88 -14.18 22.31
N LEU A 476 4.95 -13.45 21.69
CA LEU A 476 4.64 -12.05 22.00
C LEU A 476 3.88 -11.86 23.33
N SER A 477 3.16 -12.90 23.79
CA SER A 477 2.40 -12.87 25.05
C SER A 477 3.25 -12.81 26.33
N THR A 478 4.54 -13.16 26.24
CA THR A 478 5.45 -13.22 27.40
C THR A 478 6.17 -11.89 27.68
N ASP A 479 6.38 -11.06 26.65
CA ASP A 479 7.22 -9.86 26.75
C ASP A 479 6.45 -8.52 26.59
N CYS A 480 5.19 -8.55 26.12
CA CYS A 480 4.36 -7.35 26.09
C CYS A 480 3.63 -7.13 27.44
N PRO A 481 3.91 -6.03 28.17
CA PRO A 481 3.07 -5.65 29.32
C PRO A 481 1.62 -5.41 28.86
N PRO A 482 0.61 -5.66 29.72
CA PRO A 482 -0.79 -5.42 29.36
C PRO A 482 -0.97 -3.93 29.03
N LEU A 483 -1.20 -3.65 27.75
CA LEU A 483 -1.33 -2.29 27.23
C LEU A 483 -2.63 -1.66 27.74
N SER A 484 -2.52 -0.83 28.79
CA SER A 484 -3.49 0.21 29.11
C SER A 484 -3.36 1.30 28.04
N LEU A 485 -4.00 1.11 26.88
CA LEU A 485 -3.91 2.06 25.76
C LEU A 485 -4.63 3.36 26.08
N GLN A 486 -3.87 4.46 26.21
CA GLN A 486 -4.40 5.80 26.40
C GLN A 486 -4.04 6.69 25.19
N GLY A 487 -4.45 6.28 23.99
CA GLY A 487 -4.41 7.11 22.78
C GLY A 487 -3.88 6.43 21.52
N ILE A 488 -4.21 7.00 20.34
CA ILE A 488 -3.85 6.50 19.00
C ILE A 488 -2.33 6.46 18.79
N LEU A 489 -1.59 7.43 19.33
CA LEU A 489 -0.12 7.51 19.20
C LEU A 489 0.59 6.39 19.97
N GLU A 490 0.08 6.03 21.16
CA GLU A 490 0.63 4.94 21.98
C GLU A 490 0.31 3.57 21.37
N ALA A 491 -0.89 3.42 20.78
CA ALA A 491 -1.24 2.25 19.99
C ALA A 491 -0.33 2.10 18.76
N GLY A 492 -0.02 3.20 18.06
CA GLY A 492 0.92 3.20 16.93
C GLY A 492 2.34 2.81 17.34
N LYS A 493 2.84 3.31 18.48
CA LYS A 493 4.15 2.90 19.02
C LYS A 493 4.19 1.44 19.43
N ALA A 494 3.12 0.93 20.04
CA ALA A 494 3.01 -0.48 20.42
C ALA A 494 2.98 -1.39 19.17
N LEU A 495 2.24 -1.00 18.12
CA LEU A 495 2.24 -1.70 16.83
C LEU A 495 3.60 -1.65 16.14
N LEU A 496 4.31 -0.52 16.19
CA LEU A 496 5.66 -0.43 15.64
C LEU A 496 6.63 -1.36 16.38
N GLY A 497 6.56 -1.41 17.72
CA GLY A 497 7.33 -2.35 18.53
C GLY A 497 7.02 -3.81 18.15
N LEU A 498 5.73 -4.15 18.06
CA LEU A 498 5.26 -5.45 17.62
C LEU A 498 5.81 -5.85 16.23
N VAL A 499 5.79 -4.92 15.26
CA VAL A 499 6.32 -5.15 13.91
C VAL A 499 7.83 -5.34 13.95
N GLN A 500 8.56 -4.56 14.75
CA GLN A 500 10.01 -4.73 14.92
C GLN A 500 10.35 -6.08 15.55
N ASP A 501 9.58 -6.52 16.54
CA ASP A 501 9.74 -7.83 17.18
C ASP A 501 9.46 -8.97 16.19
N ILE A 502 8.39 -8.87 15.39
CA ILE A 502 8.07 -9.83 14.33
C ILE A 502 9.17 -9.88 13.26
N ILE A 503 9.72 -8.73 12.84
CA ILE A 503 10.83 -8.66 11.89
C ILE A 503 12.10 -9.30 12.49
N GLY A 504 12.36 -9.06 13.77
CA GLY A 504 13.44 -9.71 14.52
C GLY A 504 13.29 -11.24 14.52
N ASP A 505 12.11 -11.73 14.83
CA ASP A 505 11.77 -13.15 14.84
C ASP A 505 11.88 -13.79 13.44
N LEU A 506 11.42 -13.09 12.39
CA LEU A 506 11.56 -13.54 11.01
C LEU A 506 13.03 -13.68 10.59
N HIS A 507 13.88 -12.71 10.94
CA HIS A 507 15.31 -12.78 10.67
C HIS A 507 15.97 -13.95 11.41
N GLN A 508 15.59 -14.20 12.66
CA GLN A 508 16.07 -15.37 13.42
C GLN A 508 15.60 -16.68 12.78
N CYS A 509 14.36 -16.73 12.30
CA CYS A 509 13.82 -17.86 11.56
C CYS A 509 14.63 -18.15 10.30
N GLN A 510 14.92 -17.14 9.48
CA GLN A 510 15.68 -17.31 8.25
C GLN A 510 17.13 -17.74 8.49
N ARG A 511 17.81 -17.15 9.49
CA ARG A 511 19.25 -17.34 9.67
C ARG A 511 19.62 -18.63 10.40
N THR A 512 18.81 -19.03 11.38
CA THR A 512 19.16 -20.09 12.32
C THR A 512 18.19 -21.26 12.22
N TRP A 513 16.88 -21.01 12.38
CA TRP A 513 15.89 -22.09 12.43
C TRP A 513 15.70 -22.77 11.07
N ASP A 514 15.57 -22.01 9.99
CA ASP A 514 15.39 -22.55 8.64
C ASP A 514 16.57 -23.44 8.23
N LYS A 515 17.81 -23.06 8.59
CA LYS A 515 19.00 -23.90 8.36
C LYS A 515 18.93 -25.23 9.10
N ILE A 516 18.48 -25.25 10.36
CA ILE A 516 18.40 -26.47 11.17
C ILE A 516 17.34 -27.43 10.61
N PHE A 517 16.14 -26.92 10.33
CA PHE A 517 15.03 -27.72 9.79
C PHE A 517 15.27 -28.13 8.33
N HIS A 518 15.84 -27.27 7.49
CA HIS A 518 16.16 -27.60 6.11
C HIS A 518 17.30 -28.63 6.01
N ASN A 519 18.38 -28.47 6.79
CA ASN A 519 19.50 -29.41 6.75
C ASN A 519 19.12 -30.81 7.26
N THR A 520 18.17 -30.91 8.19
CA THR A 520 17.82 -32.18 8.84
C THR A 520 16.58 -32.85 8.24
N LEU A 521 15.54 -32.07 7.91
CA LEU A 521 14.23 -32.56 7.46
C LEU A 521 13.80 -32.04 6.09
N LYS A 522 14.58 -31.16 5.45
CA LYS A 522 14.25 -30.50 4.18
C LYS A 522 12.95 -29.68 4.21
N ILE A 523 12.57 -29.19 5.39
CA ILE A 523 11.41 -28.29 5.58
C ILE A 523 11.90 -26.83 5.54
N HIS A 524 11.17 -25.98 4.80
CA HIS A 524 11.39 -24.53 4.77
C HIS A 524 10.47 -23.83 5.77
N LEU A 525 10.97 -23.63 6.99
CA LEU A 525 10.24 -23.01 8.08
C LEU A 525 9.94 -21.52 7.79
N PHE A 526 10.88 -20.81 7.15
CA PHE A 526 10.70 -19.40 6.82
C PHE A 526 9.48 -19.17 5.91
N SER A 527 9.34 -19.98 4.86
CA SER A 527 8.21 -19.90 3.92
C SER A 527 6.86 -20.16 4.58
N MET A 528 6.83 -21.02 5.60
CA MET A 528 5.63 -21.33 6.37
C MET A 528 5.21 -20.15 7.26
N VAL A 529 6.15 -19.60 8.05
CA VAL A 529 5.91 -18.42 8.92
C VAL A 529 5.56 -17.17 8.11
N PHE A 530 6.20 -16.99 6.95
CA PHE A 530 5.92 -15.85 6.07
C PHE A 530 4.49 -15.88 5.50
N ARG A 531 3.97 -17.06 5.12
CA ARG A 531 2.57 -17.21 4.67
C ARG A 531 1.56 -16.93 5.79
N GLU A 532 1.87 -17.31 7.04
CA GLU A 532 1.00 -16.98 8.18
C GLU A 532 0.92 -15.46 8.42
N LEU A 533 2.05 -14.75 8.30
CA LEU A 533 2.08 -13.28 8.40
C LEU A 533 1.32 -12.63 7.26
N GLN A 534 1.49 -13.13 6.04
CA GLN A 534 0.74 -12.64 4.88
C GLN A 534 -0.78 -12.79 5.09
N TRP A 535 -1.23 -13.84 5.79
CA TRP A 535 -2.64 -14.01 6.15
C TRP A 535 -3.09 -13.04 7.26
N LEU A 536 -2.28 -12.83 8.30
CA LEU A 536 -2.59 -11.88 9.39
C LEU A 536 -2.60 -10.41 8.96
N VAL A 537 -1.86 -10.07 7.90
CA VAL A 537 -1.75 -8.71 7.33
C VAL A 537 -2.74 -8.50 6.18
N SER A 538 -3.52 -9.51 5.80
CA SER A 538 -4.56 -9.34 4.78
C SER A 538 -5.67 -8.39 5.27
N PRO A 539 -6.11 -7.42 4.44
CA PRO A 539 -6.88 -6.28 4.91
C PRO A 539 -8.34 -6.66 5.23
N SER A 540 -8.83 -6.16 6.38
CA SER A 540 -10.24 -5.85 6.61
C SER A 540 -10.32 -4.39 7.08
N PRO A 541 -11.43 -3.69 6.84
CA PRO A 541 -11.45 -2.49 6.00
C PRO A 541 -10.92 -1.23 6.69
N VAL A 542 -10.34 -0.38 5.85
CA VAL A 542 -9.96 1.00 6.13
C VAL A 542 -11.20 1.83 6.48
N SER A 543 -11.26 2.32 7.72
CA SER A 543 -11.99 3.55 8.05
C SER A 543 -11.19 4.36 9.05
N ARG A 544 -10.32 5.23 8.53
CA ARG A 544 -9.73 6.44 9.14
C ARG A 544 -8.40 6.75 8.43
N ALA A 545 -8.46 7.05 7.14
CA ALA A 545 -7.46 7.96 6.60
C ALA A 545 -7.73 9.34 7.26
N CYS A 546 -6.72 9.92 7.91
CA CYS A 546 -6.84 11.27 8.48
C CYS A 546 -7.24 12.24 7.36
N PRO A 547 -8.31 13.03 7.52
CA PRO A 547 -8.72 13.96 6.49
C PRO A 547 -7.64 15.05 6.32
N PRO A 548 -7.34 15.50 5.08
CA PRO A 548 -6.39 16.59 4.80
C PRO A 548 -6.65 17.87 5.60
N THR A 549 -7.91 18.07 6.03
CA THR A 549 -8.35 19.23 6.80
C THR A 549 -7.68 19.39 8.16
N GLU A 550 -7.06 18.34 8.73
CA GLU A 550 -6.34 18.43 10.01
C GLU A 550 -4.86 18.88 9.86
N LEU A 551 -4.30 18.88 8.66
CA LEU A 551 -2.89 19.24 8.42
C LEU A 551 -2.65 20.72 8.06
N TRP A 552 -3.66 21.40 7.51
CA TRP A 552 -3.53 22.81 7.14
C TRP A 552 -4.11 23.73 8.21
N ASP A 553 -3.30 24.68 8.69
CA ASP A 553 -3.73 25.69 9.66
C ASP A 553 -4.32 26.91 8.95
N PRO A 554 -5.65 27.18 9.05
CA PRO A 554 -6.27 28.33 8.42
C PRO A 554 -5.76 29.67 8.96
N ARG A 555 -5.03 29.68 10.10
CA ARG A 555 -4.37 30.88 10.62
C ARG A 555 -3.30 31.44 9.69
N ALA A 556 -2.74 30.62 8.77
CA ALA A 556 -1.80 31.10 7.76
C ALA A 556 -2.40 32.23 6.90
N VAL A 557 -3.69 32.14 6.55
CA VAL A 557 -4.41 33.18 5.77
C VAL A 557 -4.68 34.43 6.62
N GLN A 558 -4.84 34.28 7.94
CA GLN A 558 -5.12 35.41 8.85
C GLN A 558 -3.87 36.26 9.11
N ILE A 559 -2.68 35.68 9.03
CA ILE A 559 -1.40 36.38 9.23
C ILE A 559 -0.92 37.00 7.91
N ASP A 560 -1.47 36.58 6.76
CA ASP A 560 -1.08 37.09 5.46
C ASP A 560 -1.39 38.59 5.31
N GLU A 561 -0.39 39.32 4.80
CA GLU A 561 -0.43 40.75 4.48
C GLU A 561 -0.71 41.00 2.99
N LEU A 562 -0.90 39.94 2.18
CA LEU A 562 -1.17 39.97 0.74
C LEU A 562 -0.08 40.69 -0.05
N VAL A 563 1.18 40.35 0.24
CA VAL A 563 2.37 40.87 -0.44
C VAL A 563 2.99 39.76 -1.30
N PRO A 564 3.39 40.03 -2.56
CA PRO A 564 4.06 39.03 -3.38
C PRO A 564 5.44 38.68 -2.82
N LEU A 565 5.81 37.40 -2.92
CA LEU A 565 7.07 36.87 -2.38
C LEU A 565 8.33 37.33 -3.14
N GLY A 566 8.19 37.73 -4.41
CA GLY A 566 9.28 38.29 -5.21
C GLY A 566 8.92 38.50 -6.68
N GLU A 567 9.85 39.00 -7.48
CA GLU A 567 9.61 39.38 -8.90
C GLU A 567 9.10 38.23 -9.78
N LEU A 568 9.50 36.98 -9.49
CA LEU A 568 9.07 35.78 -10.21
C LEU A 568 7.88 35.07 -9.54
N THR A 569 7.59 35.38 -8.27
CA THR A 569 6.56 34.71 -7.46
C THR A 569 5.51 35.73 -7.05
N LYS A 570 4.51 35.87 -7.92
CA LYS A 570 3.47 36.91 -7.83
C LYS A 570 2.35 36.59 -6.80
N HIS A 571 2.43 35.43 -6.14
CA HIS A 571 1.49 34.99 -5.11
C HIS A 571 2.08 35.15 -3.70
N SER A 572 1.22 35.11 -2.69
CA SER A 572 1.53 35.29 -1.27
C SER A 572 2.13 34.04 -0.62
N THR A 573 2.57 34.19 0.64
CA THR A 573 3.06 33.08 1.48
C THR A 573 1.99 32.04 1.75
N SER A 574 0.73 32.45 2.00
CA SER A 574 -0.32 31.49 2.35
C SER A 574 -0.69 30.55 1.20
N ALA A 575 -0.57 31.02 -0.05
CA ALA A 575 -0.72 30.18 -1.24
C ALA A 575 0.40 29.14 -1.35
N VAL A 576 1.63 29.51 -1.00
CA VAL A 576 2.79 28.59 -0.99
C VAL A 576 2.63 27.52 0.10
N ASP A 577 2.22 27.91 1.30
CA ASP A 577 2.00 26.97 2.41
C ASP A 577 0.96 25.92 2.06
N LEU A 578 -0.19 26.33 1.50
CA LEU A 578 -1.23 25.41 1.07
C LEU A 578 -0.78 24.53 -0.10
N SER A 579 -0.08 25.11 -1.08
CA SER A 579 0.48 24.34 -2.21
C SER A 579 1.49 23.29 -1.77
N THR A 580 2.32 23.62 -0.77
CA THR A 580 3.30 22.70 -0.19
C THR A 580 2.61 21.59 0.60
N CYS A 581 1.53 21.92 1.32
CA CYS A 581 0.69 20.93 1.98
C CYS A 581 0.10 19.92 0.97
N PHE A 582 -0.49 20.40 -0.13
CA PHE A 582 -1.00 19.51 -1.19
C PHE A 582 0.09 18.64 -1.82
N ALA A 583 1.29 19.20 -2.04
CA ALA A 583 2.41 18.44 -2.57
C ALA A 583 2.90 17.35 -1.60
N GLN A 584 2.98 17.65 -0.30
CA GLN A 584 3.34 16.68 0.73
C GLN A 584 2.32 15.56 0.83
N ILE A 585 1.02 15.88 0.89
CA ILE A 585 0.00 14.84 1.00
C ILE A 585 -0.04 13.97 -0.26
N SER A 586 0.08 14.57 -1.45
CA SER A 586 0.17 13.82 -2.71
C SER A 586 1.44 12.94 -2.79
N HIS A 587 2.53 13.36 -2.14
CA HIS A 587 3.74 12.54 -2.03
C HIS A 587 3.53 11.37 -1.06
N THR A 588 2.95 11.61 0.11
CA THR A 588 2.62 10.56 1.09
C THR A 588 1.63 9.55 0.51
N ALA A 589 0.60 10.01 -0.21
CA ALA A 589 -0.37 9.14 -0.87
C ALA A 589 0.30 8.18 -1.87
N ARG A 590 1.32 8.64 -2.61
CA ARG A 590 2.13 7.77 -3.48
C ARG A 590 3.00 6.80 -2.71
N GLN A 591 3.60 7.23 -1.60
CA GLN A 591 4.45 6.36 -0.78
C GLN A 591 3.67 5.24 -0.09
N LEU A 592 2.36 5.40 0.13
CA LEU A 592 1.51 4.37 0.73
C LEU A 592 1.42 3.10 -0.13
N ASP A 593 1.61 3.20 -1.46
CA ASP A 593 1.55 2.11 -2.44
C ASP A 593 0.51 1.03 -2.09
N TRP A 594 -0.73 1.48 -1.86
CA TRP A 594 -1.75 0.63 -1.26
C TRP A 594 -1.98 -0.61 -2.13
N PRO A 595 -1.94 -1.84 -1.58
CA PRO A 595 -1.86 -3.06 -2.37
C PRO A 595 -3.19 -3.40 -3.07
N ASP A 596 -4.31 -3.15 -2.40
CA ASP A 596 -5.65 -3.41 -2.95
C ASP A 596 -6.09 -2.30 -3.92
N PRO A 597 -6.42 -2.62 -5.19
CA PRO A 597 -6.75 -1.61 -6.19
C PRO A 597 -8.07 -0.88 -5.92
N GLU A 598 -9.08 -1.53 -5.33
CA GLU A 598 -10.38 -0.92 -5.04
C GLU A 598 -10.27 0.07 -3.88
N GLU A 599 -9.61 -0.32 -2.80
CA GLU A 599 -9.38 0.56 -1.65
C GLU A 599 -8.43 1.72 -2.02
N ALA A 600 -7.40 1.47 -2.82
CA ALA A 600 -6.51 2.51 -3.34
C ALA A 600 -7.29 3.57 -4.15
N PHE A 601 -8.26 3.12 -4.96
CA PHE A 601 -9.15 4.00 -5.71
C PHE A 601 -10.02 4.84 -4.77
N MET A 602 -10.67 4.22 -3.78
CA MET A 602 -11.51 4.92 -2.80
C MET A 602 -10.74 5.98 -1.99
N ILE A 603 -9.52 5.65 -1.54
CA ILE A 603 -8.63 6.58 -0.84
C ILE A 603 -8.27 7.76 -1.75
N THR A 604 -7.95 7.49 -3.03
CA THR A 604 -7.60 8.52 -4.00
C THR A 604 -8.79 9.45 -4.29
N VAL A 605 -10.00 8.90 -4.45
CA VAL A 605 -11.24 9.69 -4.59
C VAL A 605 -11.43 10.60 -3.39
N LYS A 606 -11.29 10.07 -2.18
CA LYS A 606 -11.48 10.87 -0.97
C LYS A 606 -10.43 11.98 -0.85
N PHE A 607 -9.18 11.68 -1.18
CA PHE A 607 -8.10 12.66 -1.17
C PHE A 607 -8.32 13.81 -2.17
N VAL A 608 -8.73 13.48 -3.40
CA VAL A 608 -9.02 14.46 -4.45
C VAL A 608 -10.21 15.33 -4.06
N GLU A 609 -11.28 14.74 -3.53
CA GLU A 609 -12.45 15.46 -3.00
C GLU A 609 -12.04 16.49 -1.93
N ASP A 610 -11.29 16.06 -0.92
CA ASP A 610 -10.91 16.92 0.20
C ASP A 610 -9.93 18.03 -0.23
N THR A 611 -8.98 17.72 -1.12
CA THR A 611 -8.04 18.69 -1.69
C THR A 611 -8.76 19.78 -2.50
N CYS A 612 -9.70 19.35 -3.36
CA CYS A 612 -10.52 20.27 -4.16
C CYS A 612 -11.39 21.17 -3.28
N ARG A 613 -12.02 20.59 -2.26
CA ARG A 613 -12.82 21.35 -1.29
C ARG A 613 -11.98 22.36 -0.53
N LEU A 614 -10.77 21.99 -0.10
CA LEU A 614 -9.89 22.86 0.68
C LEU A 614 -9.45 24.10 -0.12
N ALA A 615 -9.16 23.94 -1.41
CA ALA A 615 -8.81 25.09 -2.25
C ALA A 615 -9.97 26.07 -2.46
N LEU A 616 -11.21 25.57 -2.59
CA LEU A 616 -12.38 26.45 -2.66
C LEU A 616 -12.61 27.19 -1.33
N VAL A 617 -12.39 26.52 -0.20
CA VAL A 617 -12.44 27.16 1.13
C VAL A 617 -11.34 28.23 1.23
N TYR A 618 -10.13 27.96 0.79
CA TYR A 618 -9.06 28.96 0.74
C TYR A 618 -9.48 30.21 -0.05
N CYS A 619 -10.07 30.04 -1.24
CA CYS A 619 -10.57 31.17 -2.04
C CYS A 619 -11.54 32.04 -1.24
N SER A 620 -12.43 31.44 -0.44
CA SER A 620 -13.36 32.20 0.40
C SER A 620 -12.64 32.99 1.52
N LEU A 621 -11.61 32.39 2.13
CA LEU A 621 -10.84 32.98 3.23
C LEU A 621 -9.94 34.13 2.75
N ILE A 622 -9.22 33.94 1.64
CA ILE A 622 -8.30 34.95 1.11
C ILE A 622 -9.07 36.19 0.61
N LYS A 623 -10.26 36.00 0.03
CA LYS A 623 -11.16 37.10 -0.34
C LYS A 623 -11.70 37.85 0.89
N ALA A 624 -12.02 37.14 1.98
CA ALA A 624 -12.43 37.78 3.23
C ALA A 624 -11.29 38.62 3.82
N ARG A 625 -10.06 38.07 3.82
CA ARG A 625 -8.87 38.77 4.27
C ARG A 625 -8.59 40.03 3.47
N ALA A 626 -8.73 39.98 2.15
CA ALA A 626 -8.58 41.14 1.28
C ALA A 626 -9.57 42.25 1.64
N ARG A 627 -10.85 41.92 1.89
CA ARG A 627 -11.85 42.91 2.30
C ARG A 627 -11.54 43.56 3.66
N GLU A 628 -11.03 42.77 4.61
CA GLU A 628 -10.60 43.29 5.92
C GLU A 628 -9.49 44.33 5.78
N LEU A 629 -8.44 44.01 5.01
CA LEU A 629 -7.29 44.89 4.80
C LEU A 629 -7.67 46.13 3.96
N SER A 630 -8.53 45.96 2.94
CA SER A 630 -9.02 47.08 2.12
C SER A 630 -9.89 48.06 2.90
N SER A 631 -10.64 47.61 3.92
CA SER A 631 -11.52 48.49 4.70
C SER A 631 -10.78 49.57 5.51
N GLY A 632 -9.49 49.35 5.79
CA GLY A 632 -8.63 50.28 6.50
C GLY A 632 -7.85 51.25 5.61
N GLN A 633 -7.91 51.12 4.28
CA GLN A 633 -7.11 51.92 3.35
C GLN A 633 -7.94 52.99 2.62
N THR A 634 -7.41 54.22 2.58
CA THR A 634 -8.00 55.35 1.83
C THR A 634 -7.56 55.41 0.36
N ASP A 635 -6.54 54.65 -0.03
CA ASP A 635 -5.97 54.66 -1.38
C ASP A 635 -6.51 53.50 -2.23
N GLN A 636 -7.16 53.84 -3.34
CA GLN A 636 -7.78 52.85 -4.25
C GLN A 636 -6.73 51.97 -4.96
N GLY A 637 -5.53 52.51 -5.21
CA GLY A 637 -4.46 51.75 -5.87
C GLY A 637 -3.91 50.63 -4.98
N GLN A 638 -3.75 50.87 -3.67
CA GLN A 638 -3.29 49.83 -2.75
C GLN A 638 -4.32 48.69 -2.57
N ALA A 639 -5.62 49.01 -2.58
CA ALA A 639 -6.67 48.01 -2.58
C ALA A 639 -6.66 47.14 -3.85
N ALA A 640 -6.44 47.75 -5.03
CA ALA A 640 -6.29 47.03 -6.29
C ALA A 640 -5.05 46.11 -6.29
N ASN A 641 -3.93 46.57 -5.73
CA ASN A 641 -2.70 45.80 -5.61
C ASN A 641 -2.87 44.53 -4.78
N MET A 642 -3.56 44.61 -3.63
CA MET A 642 -3.89 43.44 -2.82
C MET A 642 -4.77 42.43 -3.58
N LEU A 643 -5.73 42.93 -4.37
CA LEU A 643 -6.57 42.08 -5.21
C LEU A 643 -5.77 41.38 -6.33
N CYS A 644 -4.69 41.98 -6.84
CA CYS A 644 -3.78 41.28 -7.77
C CYS A 644 -3.18 40.03 -7.12
N VAL A 645 -2.66 40.15 -5.90
CA VAL A 645 -2.06 39.02 -5.16
C VAL A 645 -3.11 37.94 -4.91
N VAL A 646 -4.32 38.33 -4.48
CA VAL A 646 -5.44 37.40 -4.28
C VAL A 646 -5.78 36.63 -5.57
N VAL A 647 -5.85 37.31 -6.72
CA VAL A 647 -6.11 36.66 -8.01
C VAL A 647 -4.97 35.70 -8.36
N ASN A 648 -3.71 36.07 -8.11
CA ASN A 648 -2.56 35.21 -8.36
C ASN A 648 -2.53 33.99 -7.43
N ASP A 649 -2.93 34.13 -6.17
CA ASP A 649 -3.02 33.02 -5.21
C ASP A 649 -4.04 31.99 -5.68
N MET A 650 -5.21 32.45 -6.13
CA MET A 650 -6.25 31.58 -6.69
C MET A 650 -5.78 30.90 -7.98
N GLU A 651 -5.06 31.63 -8.85
CA GLU A 651 -4.46 31.06 -10.06
C GLU A 651 -3.41 30.00 -9.72
N GLN A 652 -2.57 30.24 -8.70
CA GLN A 652 -1.57 29.29 -8.24
C GLN A 652 -2.24 28.00 -7.74
N LEU A 653 -3.32 28.10 -6.97
CA LEU A 653 -4.09 26.91 -6.56
C LEU A 653 -4.73 26.19 -7.74
N ARG A 654 -5.25 26.92 -8.74
CA ARG A 654 -5.77 26.31 -9.98
C ARG A 654 -4.69 25.49 -10.70
N LEU A 655 -3.47 26.02 -10.79
CA LEU A 655 -2.34 25.32 -11.39
C LEU A 655 -1.89 24.10 -10.58
N VAL A 656 -1.88 24.17 -9.25
CA VAL A 656 -1.52 23.06 -8.37
C VAL A 656 -2.57 21.94 -8.46
N ILE A 657 -3.85 22.28 -8.39
CA ILE A 657 -4.96 21.32 -8.51
C ILE A 657 -4.99 20.67 -9.90
N GLY A 658 -4.72 21.45 -10.96
CA GLY A 658 -4.64 20.91 -12.32
C GLY A 658 -3.53 19.86 -12.49
N LYS A 659 -2.51 19.84 -11.61
CA LYS A 659 -1.42 18.86 -11.63
C LYS A 659 -1.70 17.60 -10.80
N LEU A 660 -2.83 17.52 -10.08
CA LEU A 660 -3.19 16.35 -9.27
C LEU A 660 -3.17 15.02 -10.04
N PRO A 661 -3.66 14.92 -11.30
CA PRO A 661 -3.62 13.67 -12.05
C PRO A 661 -2.20 13.11 -12.22
N ALA A 662 -1.24 13.99 -12.53
CA ALA A 662 0.17 13.63 -12.66
C ALA A 662 0.81 13.37 -11.28
N GLN A 663 0.46 14.16 -10.26
CA GLN A 663 0.99 14.00 -8.91
C GLN A 663 0.50 12.74 -8.20
N LEU A 664 -0.66 12.21 -8.53
CA LEU A 664 -1.21 10.99 -7.95
C LEU A 664 -1.09 9.78 -8.89
N ALA A 665 -0.43 9.96 -10.06
CA ALA A 665 -0.24 8.93 -11.07
C ALA A 665 -1.54 8.21 -11.45
N TRP A 666 -2.58 8.96 -11.81
CA TRP A 666 -3.90 8.39 -12.16
C TRP A 666 -3.82 7.33 -13.26
N GLU A 667 -2.93 7.50 -14.25
CA GLU A 667 -2.70 6.48 -15.30
C GLU A 667 -2.24 5.12 -14.72
N ALA A 668 -1.37 5.13 -13.71
CA ALA A 668 -0.91 3.91 -13.06
C ALA A 668 -2.03 3.28 -12.21
N LEU A 669 -2.87 4.09 -11.57
CA LEU A 669 -4.04 3.63 -10.84
C LEU A 669 -5.08 3.02 -11.80
N GLU A 670 -5.34 3.66 -12.94
CA GLU A 670 -6.23 3.17 -14.00
C GLU A 670 -5.81 1.78 -14.51
N GLN A 671 -4.51 1.58 -14.75
CA GLN A 671 -4.00 0.27 -15.17
C GLN A 671 -4.21 -0.82 -14.12
N ARG A 672 -4.10 -0.47 -12.83
CA ARG A 672 -4.30 -1.42 -11.72
C ARG A 672 -5.77 -1.75 -11.48
N VAL A 673 -6.65 -0.78 -11.72
CA VAL A 673 -8.09 -0.86 -11.45
C VAL A 673 -8.89 -1.38 -12.65
N GLY A 674 -8.35 -1.28 -13.87
CA GLY A 674 -9.04 -1.62 -15.12
C GLY A 674 -9.50 -3.08 -15.27
N GLY A 675 -9.05 -3.99 -14.39
CA GLY A 675 -9.56 -5.36 -14.30
C GLY A 675 -10.78 -5.54 -13.38
N VAL A 676 -11.14 -4.52 -12.59
CA VAL A 676 -12.07 -4.64 -11.46
C VAL A 676 -13.22 -3.63 -11.52
N LEU A 677 -12.97 -2.40 -12.00
CA LEU A 677 -14.01 -1.36 -12.18
C LEU A 677 -14.23 -1.04 -13.67
N GLU A 678 -15.44 -0.64 -14.03
CA GLU A 678 -15.74 -0.16 -15.39
C GLU A 678 -14.94 1.10 -15.71
N GLN A 679 -14.27 1.14 -16.87
CA GLN A 679 -13.41 2.26 -17.30
C GLN A 679 -14.06 3.64 -17.19
N GLY A 680 -15.40 3.72 -17.30
CA GLY A 680 -16.13 4.98 -17.16
C GLY A 680 -16.23 5.54 -15.74
N GLN A 681 -16.13 4.73 -14.69
CA GLN A 681 -16.34 5.20 -13.31
C GLN A 681 -15.21 6.12 -12.82
N LEU A 682 -13.97 5.86 -13.25
CA LEU A 682 -12.82 6.66 -12.84
C LEU A 682 -12.80 8.03 -13.54
N GLN A 683 -13.10 8.08 -14.84
CA GLN A 683 -13.33 9.34 -15.55
C GLN A 683 -14.52 10.10 -14.96
N ASN A 684 -15.64 9.43 -14.67
CA ASN A 684 -16.84 10.10 -14.18
C ASN A 684 -16.74 10.57 -12.73
N THR A 685 -15.83 10.03 -11.91
CA THR A 685 -15.70 10.41 -10.49
C THR A 685 -14.53 11.35 -10.26
N LEU A 686 -13.28 10.89 -10.51
CA LEU A 686 -12.08 11.67 -10.24
C LEU A 686 -11.94 12.87 -11.16
N HIS A 687 -12.09 12.65 -12.48
CA HIS A 687 -11.96 13.75 -13.44
C HIS A 687 -13.13 14.73 -13.31
N ALA A 688 -14.37 14.26 -13.09
CA ALA A 688 -15.50 15.17 -12.89
C ALA A 688 -15.34 16.04 -11.63
N GLN A 689 -14.88 15.47 -10.51
CA GLN A 689 -14.59 16.23 -9.28
C GLN A 689 -13.51 17.30 -9.53
N LEU A 690 -12.41 16.91 -10.17
CA LEU A 690 -11.33 17.83 -10.51
C LEU A 690 -11.82 18.95 -11.44
N GLN A 691 -12.55 18.61 -12.50
CA GLN A 691 -13.10 19.59 -13.45
C GLN A 691 -14.08 20.54 -12.78
N SER A 692 -14.93 20.04 -11.86
CA SER A 692 -15.83 20.87 -11.06
C SER A 692 -15.06 21.87 -10.19
N ALA A 693 -13.99 21.42 -9.53
CA ALA A 693 -13.15 22.28 -8.70
C ALA A 693 -12.38 23.32 -9.54
N LEU A 694 -11.80 22.92 -10.68
CA LEU A 694 -11.12 23.83 -11.61
C LEU A 694 -12.07 24.87 -12.19
N ALA A 695 -13.31 24.48 -12.52
CA ALA A 695 -14.35 25.40 -12.96
C ALA A 695 -14.74 26.38 -11.86
N GLY A 696 -14.85 25.90 -10.61
CA GLY A 696 -15.09 26.72 -9.41
C GLY A 696 -13.97 27.74 -9.18
N LEU A 697 -12.71 27.30 -9.19
CA LEU A 697 -11.54 28.20 -9.08
C LEU A 697 -11.51 29.21 -10.22
N GLY A 698 -11.76 28.77 -11.46
CA GLY A 698 -11.85 29.67 -12.61
C GLY A 698 -12.96 30.71 -12.48
N HIS A 699 -14.12 30.35 -11.90
CA HIS A 699 -15.18 31.31 -11.60
C HIS A 699 -14.74 32.32 -10.53
N GLU A 700 -14.02 31.87 -9.50
CA GLU A 700 -13.50 32.74 -8.45
C GLU A 700 -12.43 33.72 -8.96
N ILE A 701 -11.52 33.25 -9.80
CA ILE A 701 -10.52 34.08 -10.48
C ILE A 701 -11.20 35.15 -11.34
N ARG A 702 -12.18 34.77 -12.18
CA ARG A 702 -12.96 35.73 -12.99
C ARG A 702 -13.69 36.75 -12.13
N THR A 703 -14.20 36.34 -10.97
CA THR A 703 -14.88 37.23 -10.02
C THR A 703 -13.89 38.19 -9.34
N GLY A 704 -12.69 37.72 -8.99
CA GLY A 704 -11.60 38.56 -8.48
C GLY A 704 -11.16 39.60 -9.51
N VAL A 705 -10.94 39.20 -10.77
CA VAL A 705 -10.58 40.11 -11.88
C VAL A 705 -11.69 41.14 -12.13
N ARG A 706 -12.97 40.75 -12.07
CA ARG A 706 -14.09 41.69 -12.19
C ARG A 706 -14.12 42.71 -11.05
N THR A 707 -13.91 42.25 -9.81
CA THR A 707 -13.84 43.14 -8.64
C THR A 707 -12.69 44.14 -8.79
N LEU A 708 -11.56 43.69 -9.33
CA LEU A 708 -10.42 44.56 -9.62
C LEU A 708 -10.74 45.58 -10.73
N ALA A 709 -11.44 45.16 -11.79
CA ALA A 709 -11.92 46.08 -12.82
C ALA A 709 -12.88 47.15 -12.26
N GLU A 710 -13.83 46.76 -11.42
CA GLU A 710 -14.78 47.66 -10.74
C GLU A 710 -14.07 48.70 -9.86
N GLN A 711 -13.01 48.31 -9.13
CA GLN A 711 -12.23 49.26 -8.32
C GLN A 711 -11.52 50.33 -9.17
N LEU A 712 -10.98 49.93 -10.33
CA LEU A 712 -10.29 50.85 -11.24
C LEU A 712 -11.26 51.73 -12.03
N GLU A 713 -12.43 51.19 -12.38
CA GLU A 713 -13.49 51.94 -13.04
C GLU A 713 -13.89 53.17 -12.24
N VAL A 714 -14.01 53.06 -10.90
CA VAL A 714 -14.31 54.21 -10.03
C VAL A 714 -13.24 55.31 -10.19
N GLY A 715 -11.96 54.92 -10.29
CA GLY A 715 -10.85 55.82 -10.55
C GLY A 715 -10.93 56.47 -11.94
N ILE A 716 -11.19 55.68 -12.98
CA ILE A 716 -11.33 56.14 -14.38
C ILE A 716 -12.50 57.11 -14.51
N ALA A 717 -13.68 56.76 -13.97
CA ALA A 717 -14.87 57.58 -14.00
C ALA A 717 -14.67 58.93 -13.31
N LYS A 718 -14.00 58.95 -12.15
CA LYS A 718 -13.65 60.19 -11.45
C LYS A 718 -12.75 61.11 -12.29
N HIS A 719 -11.81 60.54 -13.04
CA HIS A 719 -10.93 61.32 -13.93
C HIS A 719 -11.64 61.81 -15.20
N ILE A 720 -12.53 60.99 -15.79
CA ILE A 720 -13.35 61.39 -16.95
C ILE A 720 -14.34 62.51 -16.56
N GLN A 721 -14.96 62.44 -15.39
CA GLN A 721 -15.82 63.52 -14.88
C GLN A 721 -15.04 64.82 -14.68
N LYS A 722 -13.80 64.75 -14.16
CA LYS A 722 -12.91 65.91 -14.04
C LYS A 722 -12.53 66.48 -15.41
N LEU A 723 -12.25 65.63 -16.42
CA LEU A 723 -11.92 66.03 -17.79
C LEU A 723 -13.02 66.89 -18.42
N VAL A 724 -14.27 66.48 -18.23
CA VAL A 724 -15.45 67.21 -18.71
C VAL A 724 -15.60 68.57 -18.01
N GLY A 725 -15.30 68.65 -16.71
CA GLY A 725 -15.44 69.86 -15.90
C GLY A 725 -14.27 70.86 -15.98
N VAL A 726 -13.23 70.62 -16.79
CA VAL A 726 -12.07 71.51 -16.89
C VAL A 726 -12.47 72.87 -17.49
N ARG A 727 -11.87 73.96 -17.00
CA ARG A 727 -12.08 75.33 -17.53
C ARG A 727 -11.80 75.40 -19.04
N GLU A 728 -12.55 76.21 -19.78
CA GLU A 728 -12.45 76.33 -21.25
C GLU A 728 -11.07 76.76 -21.76
N SER A 729 -10.25 77.40 -20.92
CA SER A 729 -8.90 77.89 -21.27
C SER A 729 -7.83 76.81 -21.45
N VAL A 730 -8.09 75.57 -21.02
CA VAL A 730 -7.12 74.46 -21.12
C VAL A 730 -7.28 73.73 -22.44
N LEU A 731 -6.16 73.53 -23.15
CA LEU A 731 -6.13 72.79 -24.41
C LEU A 731 -6.62 71.35 -24.18
N PRO A 732 -7.38 70.78 -25.14
CA PRO A 732 -7.90 69.42 -25.01
C PRO A 732 -6.82 68.34 -24.78
N GLU A 733 -5.63 68.53 -25.35
CA GLU A 733 -4.48 67.62 -25.21
C GLU A 733 -3.90 67.64 -23.79
N ASP A 734 -3.89 68.78 -23.10
CA ASP A 734 -3.38 68.89 -21.73
C ASP A 734 -4.38 68.34 -20.70
N ALA A 735 -5.68 68.40 -21.02
CA ALA A 735 -6.75 68.03 -20.10
C ALA A 735 -6.78 66.53 -19.79
N ILE A 736 -6.27 65.67 -20.69
CA ILE A 736 -6.26 64.21 -20.53
C ILE A 736 -5.08 63.69 -19.69
N LEU A 737 -4.00 64.47 -19.55
CA LEU A 737 -2.76 64.03 -18.91
C LEU A 737 -2.95 63.41 -17.50
N PRO A 738 -3.84 63.91 -16.62
CA PRO A 738 -4.08 63.29 -15.32
C PRO A 738 -4.66 61.87 -15.41
N LEU A 739 -5.55 61.60 -16.37
CA LEU A 739 -6.11 60.27 -16.60
C LEU A 739 -5.04 59.31 -17.13
N MET A 740 -4.23 59.78 -18.08
CA MET A 740 -3.14 58.97 -18.66
C MET A 740 -2.10 58.58 -17.60
N LYS A 741 -1.70 59.51 -16.73
CA LYS A 741 -0.78 59.21 -15.62
C LYS A 741 -1.34 58.20 -14.62
N PHE A 742 -2.64 58.29 -14.32
CA PHE A 742 -3.31 57.31 -13.45
C PHE A 742 -3.28 55.91 -14.09
N LEU A 743 -3.68 55.80 -15.36
CA LEU A 743 -3.67 54.53 -16.09
C LEU A 743 -2.26 53.96 -16.25
N GLU A 744 -1.26 54.79 -16.52
CA GLU A 744 0.14 54.38 -16.63
C GLU A 744 0.63 53.71 -15.35
N VAL A 745 0.39 54.32 -14.18
CA VAL A 745 0.83 53.78 -12.88
C VAL A 745 0.12 52.46 -12.57
N GLU A 746 -1.22 52.43 -12.68
CA GLU A 746 -2.03 51.27 -12.31
C GLU A 746 -1.83 50.09 -13.27
N LEU A 747 -1.85 50.32 -14.59
CA LEU A 747 -1.69 49.26 -15.59
C LEU A 747 -0.24 48.73 -15.62
N CYS A 748 0.77 49.58 -15.40
CA CYS A 748 2.16 49.13 -15.31
C CYS A 748 2.38 48.21 -14.11
N TYR A 749 1.79 48.57 -12.95
CA TYR A 749 1.82 47.71 -11.77
C TYR A 749 1.15 46.35 -12.05
N MET A 750 -0.04 46.35 -12.66
CA MET A 750 -0.78 45.12 -12.92
C MET A 750 -0.14 44.24 -14.00
N ASN A 751 0.43 44.82 -15.06
CA ASN A 751 1.18 44.05 -16.05
C ASN A 751 2.37 43.31 -15.39
N THR A 752 3.03 43.98 -14.44
CA THR A 752 4.16 43.41 -13.71
C THR A 752 3.70 42.36 -12.70
N ASN A 753 2.64 42.64 -11.94
CA ASN A 753 2.28 41.86 -10.75
C ASN A 753 1.08 40.91 -10.94
N LEU A 754 0.32 40.96 -12.03
CA LEU A 754 -0.77 40.03 -12.32
C LEU A 754 -0.30 38.92 -13.29
N VAL A 755 -0.93 37.76 -13.24
CA VAL A 755 -0.75 36.74 -14.28
C VAL A 755 -1.27 37.26 -15.62
N GLN A 756 -0.52 37.03 -16.71
CA GLN A 756 -0.76 37.65 -18.02
C GLN A 756 -2.14 37.32 -18.62
N GLU A 757 -2.65 36.10 -18.48
CA GLU A 757 -4.01 35.73 -18.93
C GLU A 757 -5.11 36.50 -18.17
N ASN A 758 -4.88 36.74 -16.88
CA ASN A 758 -5.81 37.51 -16.04
C ASN A 758 -5.68 39.01 -16.34
N PHE A 759 -4.49 39.49 -16.72
CA PHE A 759 -4.26 40.86 -17.16
C PHE A 759 -4.92 41.17 -18.51
N SER A 760 -4.84 40.28 -19.50
CA SER A 760 -5.55 40.47 -20.77
C SER A 760 -7.07 40.47 -20.61
N SER A 761 -7.58 39.59 -19.73
CA SER A 761 -8.99 39.56 -19.34
C SER A 761 -9.42 40.85 -18.62
N LEU A 762 -8.57 41.36 -17.72
CA LEU A 762 -8.77 42.63 -17.04
C LEU A 762 -8.82 43.80 -18.03
N LEU A 763 -7.87 43.89 -18.96
CA LEU A 763 -7.82 44.94 -19.98
C LEU A 763 -9.10 44.98 -20.81
N THR A 764 -9.64 43.81 -21.17
CA THR A 764 -10.90 43.70 -21.93
C THR A 764 -12.09 44.25 -21.14
N LEU A 765 -12.19 43.91 -19.85
CA LEU A 765 -13.23 44.44 -18.95
C LEU A 765 -13.08 45.95 -18.76
N LEU A 766 -11.86 46.43 -18.48
CA LEU A 766 -11.57 47.84 -18.29
C LEU A 766 -11.87 48.66 -19.54
N TRP A 767 -11.55 48.15 -20.74
CA TRP A 767 -11.89 48.82 -21.99
C TRP A 767 -13.41 48.97 -22.14
N THR A 768 -14.14 47.88 -21.91
CA THR A 768 -15.61 47.88 -21.99
C THR A 768 -16.22 48.88 -21.01
N HIS A 769 -15.77 48.88 -19.76
CA HIS A 769 -16.25 49.80 -18.72
C HIS A 769 -15.84 51.26 -19.01
N THR A 770 -14.64 51.48 -19.53
CA THR A 770 -14.16 52.81 -19.93
C THR A 770 -15.04 53.37 -21.06
N LEU A 771 -15.39 52.55 -22.05
CA LEU A 771 -16.31 52.94 -23.12
C LEU A 771 -17.70 53.27 -22.57
N THR A 772 -18.25 52.49 -21.64
CA THR A 772 -19.56 52.80 -21.05
C THR A 772 -19.54 54.13 -20.31
N VAL A 773 -18.49 54.40 -19.52
CA VAL A 773 -18.34 55.68 -18.81
C VAL A 773 -18.19 56.84 -19.80
N LEU A 774 -17.46 56.66 -20.91
CA LEU A 774 -17.34 57.68 -21.95
C LEU A 774 -18.66 57.92 -22.70
N VAL A 775 -19.45 56.88 -22.97
CA VAL A 775 -20.80 57.00 -23.56
C VAL A 775 -21.71 57.80 -22.64
N GLU A 776 -21.73 57.51 -21.35
CA GLU A 776 -22.51 58.26 -20.36
C GLU A 776 -22.06 59.72 -20.26
N ALA A 777 -20.74 59.95 -20.22
CA ALA A 777 -20.16 61.30 -20.21
C ALA A 777 -20.53 62.07 -21.49
N ALA A 778 -20.44 61.45 -22.66
CA ALA A 778 -20.81 62.05 -23.94
C ALA A 778 -22.31 62.39 -24.00
N ALA A 779 -23.17 61.49 -23.52
CA ALA A 779 -24.61 61.74 -23.45
C ALA A 779 -24.95 62.94 -22.54
N SER A 780 -24.25 63.09 -21.42
CA SER A 780 -24.45 64.21 -20.49
C SER A 780 -23.99 65.58 -21.02
N GLN A 781 -23.06 65.61 -21.97
CA GLN A 781 -22.41 66.83 -22.47
C GLN A 781 -22.72 67.19 -23.92
N ARG A 782 -23.79 66.62 -24.50
CA ARG A 782 -24.16 66.81 -25.92
C ARG A 782 -24.31 68.28 -26.38
N SER A 783 -24.56 69.21 -25.45
CA SER A 783 -24.70 70.64 -25.76
C SER A 783 -23.36 71.39 -25.92
N SER A 784 -22.25 70.84 -25.42
CA SER A 784 -20.92 71.48 -25.44
C SER A 784 -20.00 70.82 -26.45
N SER A 785 -19.72 71.52 -27.56
CA SER A 785 -18.75 71.08 -28.58
C SER A 785 -17.33 70.95 -28.01
N LEU A 786 -16.93 71.84 -27.10
CA LEU A 786 -15.62 71.79 -26.45
C LEU A 786 -15.45 70.57 -25.55
N ALA A 787 -16.45 70.25 -24.71
CA ALA A 787 -16.41 69.07 -23.86
C ALA A 787 -16.41 67.78 -24.70
N SER A 788 -17.20 67.76 -25.77
CA SER A 788 -17.26 66.64 -26.72
C SER A 788 -15.93 66.45 -27.48
N ASN A 789 -15.26 67.55 -27.84
CA ASN A 789 -13.94 67.49 -28.47
C ASN A 789 -12.87 66.95 -27.51
N ARG A 790 -12.94 67.30 -26.22
CA ARG A 790 -12.08 66.71 -25.18
C ARG A 790 -12.32 65.21 -25.01
N LEU A 791 -13.58 64.78 -24.98
CA LEU A 791 -13.94 63.37 -24.93
C LEU A 791 -13.48 62.61 -26.18
N LYS A 792 -13.55 63.22 -27.37
CA LYS A 792 -13.02 62.66 -28.61
C LYS A 792 -11.51 62.41 -28.53
N ILE A 793 -10.75 63.41 -28.08
CA ILE A 793 -9.30 63.29 -27.91
C ILE A 793 -8.97 62.28 -26.80
N ALA A 794 -9.79 62.22 -25.75
CA ALA A 794 -9.65 61.20 -24.73
C ALA A 794 -9.83 59.79 -25.28
N LEU A 795 -10.87 59.55 -26.08
CA LEU A 795 -11.12 58.26 -26.72
C LEU A 795 -9.93 57.80 -27.58
N GLN A 796 -9.35 58.71 -28.38
CA GLN A 796 -8.19 58.41 -29.25
C GLN A 796 -6.92 58.07 -28.45
N ASN A 797 -6.64 58.81 -27.37
CA ASN A 797 -5.49 58.51 -26.52
C ASN A 797 -5.67 57.22 -25.71
N LEU A 798 -6.90 56.93 -25.29
CA LEU A 798 -7.23 55.69 -24.60
C LEU A 798 -7.13 54.48 -25.55
N GLU A 799 -7.52 54.60 -26.82
CA GLU A 799 -7.29 53.58 -27.84
C GLU A 799 -5.80 53.23 -27.95
N ILE A 800 -4.93 54.24 -28.04
CA ILE A 800 -3.47 54.05 -28.08
C ILE A 800 -2.97 53.41 -26.79
N CYS A 801 -3.45 53.87 -25.64
CA CYS A 801 -3.07 53.37 -24.31
C CYS A 801 -3.40 51.89 -24.12
N PHE A 802 -4.62 51.47 -24.47
CA PHE A 802 -5.05 50.08 -24.32
C PHE A 802 -4.47 49.17 -25.42
N HIS A 803 -4.07 49.72 -26.58
CA HIS A 803 -3.32 48.96 -27.59
C HIS A 803 -1.85 48.71 -27.18
N ALA A 804 -1.22 49.71 -26.54
CA ALA A 804 0.13 49.63 -25.97
C ALA A 804 1.19 49.04 -26.93
N GLU A 805 1.25 49.54 -28.17
CA GLU A 805 2.21 49.08 -29.21
C GLU A 805 2.17 47.56 -29.46
N GLY A 806 1.02 46.92 -29.27
CA GLY A 806 0.83 45.48 -29.43
C GLY A 806 1.07 44.65 -28.17
N CYS A 807 1.43 45.28 -27.04
CA CYS A 807 1.50 44.62 -25.73
C CYS A 807 0.14 44.54 -25.01
N GLY A 808 -0.87 45.27 -25.49
CA GLY A 808 -2.20 45.36 -24.89
C GLY A 808 -3.26 44.58 -25.69
N LEU A 809 -4.40 45.23 -25.92
CA LEU A 809 -5.50 44.66 -26.69
C LEU A 809 -5.26 44.79 -28.20
N PRO A 810 -5.60 43.78 -29.00
CA PRO A 810 -5.53 43.87 -30.45
C PRO A 810 -6.62 44.82 -30.99
N PRO A 811 -6.40 45.43 -32.17
CA PRO A 811 -7.35 46.41 -32.74
C PRO A 811 -8.75 45.82 -32.93
N GLU A 812 -8.87 44.53 -33.23
CA GLU A 812 -10.16 43.83 -33.36
C GLU A 812 -10.96 43.80 -32.04
N ALA A 813 -10.27 43.73 -30.90
CA ALA A 813 -10.91 43.77 -29.58
C ALA A 813 -11.23 45.20 -29.12
N LEU A 814 -10.47 46.20 -29.61
CA LEU A 814 -10.69 47.61 -29.30
C LEU A 814 -11.86 48.20 -30.09
N HIS A 815 -11.91 47.94 -31.41
CA HIS A 815 -12.90 48.50 -32.35
C HIS A 815 -14.26 47.79 -32.30
N THR A 816 -14.79 47.65 -31.08
CA THR A 816 -16.14 47.17 -30.83
C THR A 816 -17.21 48.06 -31.47
N ALA A 817 -18.41 47.52 -31.69
CA ALA A 817 -19.54 48.30 -32.19
C ALA A 817 -19.84 49.53 -31.31
N THR A 818 -19.66 49.41 -30.00
CA THR A 818 -19.76 50.50 -29.02
C THR A 818 -18.70 51.59 -29.24
N PHE A 819 -17.44 51.21 -29.48
CA PHE A 819 -16.38 52.17 -29.81
C PHE A 819 -16.70 52.94 -31.09
N GLN A 820 -17.06 52.23 -32.16
CA GLN A 820 -17.36 52.85 -33.45
C GLN A 820 -18.61 53.74 -33.41
N ALA A 821 -19.62 53.38 -32.61
CA ALA A 821 -20.78 54.23 -32.36
C ALA A 821 -20.40 55.49 -31.57
N LEU A 822 -19.66 55.34 -30.47
CA LEU A 822 -19.19 56.46 -29.66
C LEU A 822 -18.29 57.41 -30.45
N GLN A 823 -17.38 56.88 -31.28
CA GLN A 823 -16.50 57.68 -32.13
C GLN A 823 -17.32 58.54 -33.10
N ARG A 824 -18.29 57.96 -33.82
CA ARG A 824 -19.18 58.70 -34.73
C ARG A 824 -20.00 59.76 -33.99
N ASP A 825 -20.55 59.41 -32.83
CA ASP A 825 -21.34 60.33 -31.99
C ASP A 825 -20.50 61.51 -31.50
N LEU A 826 -19.30 61.27 -30.99
CA LEU A 826 -18.36 62.30 -30.54
C LEU A 826 -17.87 63.16 -31.72
N GLU A 827 -17.65 62.57 -32.90
CA GLU A 827 -17.32 63.33 -34.12
C GLU A 827 -18.44 64.29 -34.53
N LEU A 828 -19.71 63.90 -34.39
CA LEU A 828 -20.84 64.79 -34.60
C LEU A 828 -20.94 65.86 -33.50
N GLN A 829 -20.84 65.46 -32.23
CA GLN A 829 -20.95 66.39 -31.10
C GLN A 829 -19.83 67.43 -31.07
N ALA A 830 -18.60 67.05 -31.45
CA ALA A 830 -17.44 67.92 -31.50
C ALA A 830 -17.43 68.85 -32.73
N ALA A 831 -18.13 68.49 -33.83
CA ALA A 831 -18.18 69.30 -35.05
C ALA A 831 -18.72 70.71 -34.80
N SER A 832 -18.24 71.71 -35.53
CA SER A 832 -18.78 73.07 -35.47
C SER A 832 -20.23 73.15 -35.96
N SER A 833 -20.96 74.20 -35.62
CA SER A 833 -22.38 74.32 -36.01
C SER A 833 -22.55 74.41 -37.53
N ARG A 834 -21.58 75.01 -38.23
CA ARG A 834 -21.54 75.04 -39.70
C ARG A 834 -21.31 73.66 -40.30
N GLU A 835 -20.41 72.86 -39.74
CA GLU A 835 -20.19 71.48 -40.18
C GLU A 835 -21.41 70.59 -39.94
N LEU A 836 -22.13 70.80 -38.83
CA LEU A 836 -23.40 70.11 -38.58
C LEU A 836 -24.45 70.50 -39.61
N ILE A 837 -24.69 71.79 -39.86
CA ILE A 837 -25.64 72.25 -40.89
C ILE A 837 -25.28 71.66 -42.26
N ARG A 838 -23.99 71.63 -42.59
CA ARG A 838 -23.49 71.01 -43.82
C ARG A 838 -23.83 69.51 -43.87
N LYS A 839 -23.58 68.75 -42.79
CA LYS A 839 -23.92 67.32 -42.69
C LYS A 839 -25.43 67.08 -42.83
N TYR A 840 -26.27 67.95 -42.27
CA TYR A 840 -27.73 67.89 -42.44
C TYR A 840 -28.12 67.97 -43.93
N PHE A 841 -27.61 68.97 -44.66
CA PHE A 841 -27.93 69.10 -46.08
C PHE A 841 -27.36 67.97 -46.93
N CYS A 842 -26.16 67.48 -46.64
CA CYS A 842 -25.65 66.26 -47.28
C CYS A 842 -26.61 65.08 -47.09
N SER A 843 -27.14 64.88 -45.87
CA SER A 843 -28.10 63.82 -45.59
C SER A 843 -29.42 64.01 -46.35
N ARG A 844 -29.93 65.25 -46.46
CA ARG A 844 -31.16 65.55 -47.20
C ARG A 844 -31.00 65.36 -48.71
N ILE A 845 -29.85 65.75 -49.27
CA ILE A 845 -29.51 65.51 -50.69
C ILE A 845 -29.45 64.00 -50.97
N GLN A 846 -28.80 63.23 -50.10
CA GLN A 846 -28.74 61.77 -50.26
C GLN A 846 -30.14 61.15 -50.16
N GLN A 847 -30.94 61.56 -49.19
CA GLN A 847 -32.33 61.12 -49.06
C GLN A 847 -33.15 61.46 -50.33
N GLN A 848 -32.94 62.65 -50.91
CA GLN A 848 -33.58 63.03 -52.17
C GLN A 848 -33.20 62.10 -53.32
N ALA A 849 -31.91 61.72 -53.44
CA ALA A 849 -31.45 60.81 -54.48
C ALA A 849 -32.00 59.38 -54.32
N GLU A 850 -32.26 58.96 -53.09
CA GLU A 850 -32.86 57.64 -52.77
C GLU A 850 -34.39 57.64 -52.89
N THR A 851 -35.04 58.80 -52.88
CA THR A 851 -36.50 58.92 -52.91
C THR A 851 -37.05 58.70 -54.31
N THR A 852 -37.89 57.67 -54.46
CA THR A 852 -38.59 57.34 -55.72
C THR A 852 -40.11 57.43 -55.63
N SER A 853 -40.66 57.63 -54.42
CA SER A 853 -42.10 57.80 -54.20
C SER A 853 -42.51 59.25 -54.47
N GLU A 854 -43.56 59.45 -55.25
CA GLU A 854 -44.18 60.75 -55.56
C GLU A 854 -45.52 60.94 -54.82
N GLU A 855 -45.72 60.29 -53.67
CA GLU A 855 -46.95 60.38 -52.86
C GLU A 855 -47.31 61.81 -52.44
N LEU A 856 -46.30 62.68 -52.31
CA LEU A 856 -46.44 64.10 -51.95
C LEU A 856 -46.43 65.01 -53.18
N GLY A 857 -46.37 64.44 -54.39
CA GLY A 857 -46.12 65.15 -55.63
C GLY A 857 -44.64 65.30 -55.97
N ALA A 858 -44.37 65.95 -57.11
CA ALA A 858 -43.02 66.18 -57.60
C ALA A 858 -42.93 67.50 -58.37
N VAL A 859 -41.75 68.14 -58.28
CA VAL A 859 -41.42 69.37 -58.98
C VAL A 859 -40.42 69.09 -60.10
N THR A 860 -40.65 69.65 -61.27
CA THR A 860 -39.79 69.49 -62.45
C THR A 860 -39.03 70.80 -62.71
N VAL A 861 -37.71 70.74 -62.71
CA VAL A 861 -36.81 71.88 -62.82
C VAL A 861 -35.70 71.62 -63.84
N LYS A 862 -35.23 72.66 -64.52
CA LYS A 862 -33.96 72.67 -65.24
C LYS A 862 -33.03 73.64 -64.54
N ALA A 863 -31.80 73.23 -64.27
CA ALA A 863 -30.79 74.12 -63.71
C ALA A 863 -29.54 74.06 -64.56
N SER A 864 -28.94 75.22 -64.83
CA SER A 864 -27.67 75.33 -65.51
C SER A 864 -26.86 76.47 -64.92
N TYR A 865 -25.54 76.32 -64.91
CA TYR A 865 -24.64 77.33 -64.38
C TYR A 865 -23.77 77.90 -65.49
N ARG A 866 -23.75 79.23 -65.58
CA ARG A 866 -22.95 79.98 -66.54
C ARG A 866 -21.70 80.52 -65.85
N ALA A 867 -20.58 79.84 -66.06
CA ALA A 867 -19.32 80.19 -65.39
C ALA A 867 -18.78 81.58 -65.79
N SER A 868 -18.98 82.00 -67.04
CA SER A 868 -18.56 83.30 -67.56
C SER A 868 -19.26 84.49 -66.87
N GLU A 869 -20.50 84.30 -66.43
CA GLU A 869 -21.31 85.33 -65.77
C GLU A 869 -21.45 85.11 -64.25
N GLN A 870 -20.87 84.04 -63.71
CA GLN A 870 -21.05 83.58 -62.33
C GLN A 870 -22.53 83.50 -61.93
N LYS A 871 -23.31 82.82 -62.78
CA LYS A 871 -24.77 82.90 -62.74
C LYS A 871 -25.41 81.52 -62.82
N LEU A 872 -26.19 81.16 -61.80
CA LEU A 872 -27.04 79.97 -61.79
C LEU A 872 -28.41 80.35 -62.35
N ARG A 873 -28.80 79.73 -63.46
CA ARG A 873 -30.12 79.83 -64.06
C ARG A 873 -30.95 78.61 -63.69
N VAL A 874 -32.14 78.85 -63.16
CA VAL A 874 -33.09 77.81 -62.74
C VAL A 874 -34.42 78.06 -63.45
N GLU A 875 -34.87 77.13 -64.27
CA GLU A 875 -36.18 77.15 -64.90
C GLU A 875 -37.09 76.15 -64.18
N LEU A 876 -38.09 76.68 -63.49
CA LEU A 876 -39.10 75.87 -62.82
C LEU A 876 -40.24 75.62 -63.81
N LEU A 877 -40.40 74.38 -64.24
CA LEU A 877 -41.36 74.02 -65.29
C LEU A 877 -42.75 73.77 -64.71
N SER A 878 -42.86 72.79 -63.81
CA SER A 878 -44.16 72.35 -63.28
C SER A 878 -44.02 71.69 -61.92
N ALA A 879 -45.11 71.67 -61.16
CA ALA A 879 -45.32 70.71 -60.10
C ALA A 879 -46.51 69.80 -60.44
N SER A 880 -46.56 68.60 -59.88
CA SER A 880 -47.57 67.62 -60.24
C SER A 880 -47.91 66.71 -59.07
N SER A 881 -49.19 66.32 -59.01
CA SER A 881 -49.75 65.41 -58.01
C SER A 881 -49.57 65.95 -56.59
N LEU A 882 -49.72 67.27 -56.43
CA LEU A 882 -49.66 67.93 -55.13
C LEU A 882 -50.84 67.51 -54.25
N LEU A 883 -50.64 67.53 -52.94
CA LEU A 883 -51.69 67.22 -51.97
C LEU A 883 -52.67 68.38 -51.86
N ALA A 884 -53.96 68.08 -51.89
CA ALA A 884 -55.01 69.05 -51.61
C ALA A 884 -55.04 69.40 -50.12
N LEU A 885 -54.55 70.58 -49.76
CA LEU A 885 -54.50 71.05 -48.38
C LEU A 885 -55.77 71.84 -48.00
N ASP A 886 -56.42 72.54 -48.94
CA ASP A 886 -57.67 73.22 -48.61
C ASP A 886 -58.82 72.25 -48.31
N SER A 887 -59.70 72.69 -47.40
CA SER A 887 -61.01 72.08 -47.10
C SER A 887 -61.95 71.88 -48.32
N ASN A 888 -61.58 72.42 -49.49
CA ASN A 888 -62.31 72.34 -50.74
C ASN A 888 -61.79 71.22 -51.70
N GLY A 889 -60.72 70.51 -51.33
CA GLY A 889 -60.11 69.47 -52.16
C GLY A 889 -59.17 69.97 -53.27
N SER A 890 -58.62 71.18 -53.14
CA SER A 890 -57.57 71.76 -54.00
C SER A 890 -56.49 72.46 -53.16
N SER A 891 -55.48 73.05 -53.79
CA SER A 891 -54.47 73.91 -53.13
C SER A 891 -54.17 75.10 -54.04
N ASP A 892 -53.64 76.19 -53.47
CA ASP A 892 -53.15 77.39 -54.14
C ASP A 892 -51.58 77.43 -54.17
N PRO A 893 -50.89 76.48 -54.85
CA PRO A 893 -49.45 76.29 -54.68
C PRO A 893 -48.57 77.40 -55.28
N PHE A 894 -47.45 77.65 -54.61
CA PHE A 894 -46.30 78.41 -55.10
C PHE A 894 -44.98 77.79 -54.60
N VAL A 895 -43.88 78.03 -55.32
CA VAL A 895 -42.57 77.47 -54.96
C VAL A 895 -41.61 78.59 -54.55
N GLN A 896 -41.04 78.44 -53.36
CA GLN A 896 -39.94 79.27 -52.88
C GLN A 896 -38.59 78.59 -53.15
N LEU A 897 -37.72 79.26 -53.90
CA LEU A 897 -36.38 78.83 -54.27
C LEU A 897 -35.33 79.51 -53.38
N THR A 898 -34.48 78.70 -52.72
CA THR A 898 -33.42 79.18 -51.82
C THR A 898 -32.12 78.41 -52.02
N LEU A 899 -30.97 79.09 -51.97
CA LEU A 899 -29.66 78.41 -51.94
C LEU A 899 -29.24 78.15 -50.49
N GLU A 900 -28.88 76.90 -50.19
CA GLU A 900 -28.52 76.45 -48.85
C GLU A 900 -27.17 75.71 -48.89
N PRO A 901 -26.32 75.77 -47.84
CA PRO A 901 -26.55 76.43 -46.54
C PRO A 901 -26.43 77.97 -46.60
N ARG A 902 -27.30 78.70 -45.87
CA ARG A 902 -27.30 80.18 -45.85
C ARG A 902 -25.96 80.87 -45.54
N HIS A 903 -25.07 80.26 -44.75
CA HIS A 903 -23.77 80.88 -44.45
C HIS A 903 -22.78 80.83 -45.62
N GLU A 904 -22.99 79.92 -46.58
CA GLU A 904 -22.25 79.89 -47.85
C GLU A 904 -22.85 80.87 -48.88
N PHE A 905 -24.12 81.26 -48.69
CA PHE A 905 -24.90 82.13 -49.59
C PHE A 905 -25.59 83.30 -48.84
N PRO A 906 -24.86 84.14 -48.06
CA PRO A 906 -25.48 85.08 -47.11
C PRO A 906 -26.22 86.26 -47.77
N GLU A 907 -25.84 86.65 -48.99
CA GLU A 907 -26.37 87.83 -49.68
C GLU A 907 -27.54 87.52 -50.63
N LEU A 908 -27.91 86.25 -50.79
CA LEU A 908 -28.94 85.82 -51.74
C LEU A 908 -30.30 85.69 -51.06
N ALA A 909 -31.25 86.53 -51.48
CA ALA A 909 -32.63 86.47 -51.05
C ALA A 909 -33.37 85.28 -51.69
N ALA A 910 -34.37 84.75 -50.99
CA ALA A 910 -35.30 83.76 -51.54
C ALA A 910 -36.05 84.33 -52.76
N ARG A 911 -36.34 83.48 -53.74
CA ARG A 911 -37.19 83.80 -54.90
C ARG A 911 -38.48 82.99 -54.82
N GLU A 912 -39.59 83.54 -55.29
CA GLU A 912 -40.92 82.90 -55.22
C GLU A 912 -41.58 82.98 -56.58
N THR A 913 -42.35 81.95 -56.94
CA THR A 913 -43.18 81.91 -58.14
C THR A 913 -44.47 82.70 -57.98
N GLN A 914 -45.21 82.85 -59.06
CA GLN A 914 -46.63 83.22 -59.00
C GLN A 914 -47.45 82.14 -58.28
N LYS A 915 -48.57 82.56 -57.69
CA LYS A 915 -49.49 81.72 -56.93
C LYS A 915 -50.59 81.21 -57.86
N HIS A 916 -50.70 79.90 -58.00
CA HIS A 916 -51.70 79.26 -58.87
C HIS A 916 -52.89 78.87 -58.02
N LYS A 917 -54.11 79.27 -58.40
CA LYS A 917 -55.29 79.01 -57.57
C LYS A 917 -55.96 77.69 -57.92
N LYS A 918 -56.23 76.86 -56.91
CA LYS A 918 -56.97 75.58 -57.01
C LYS A 918 -56.39 74.62 -58.05
N ASP A 919 -55.07 74.47 -58.07
CA ASP A 919 -54.36 73.68 -59.08
C ASP A 919 -53.36 72.73 -58.44
N LEU A 920 -53.58 71.42 -58.57
CA LEU A 920 -52.67 70.38 -58.03
C LEU A 920 -51.58 69.97 -59.03
N HIS A 921 -51.61 70.55 -60.24
CA HIS A 921 -50.64 70.33 -61.30
C HIS A 921 -50.19 71.65 -61.95
N PRO A 922 -49.71 72.63 -61.16
CA PRO A 922 -49.39 73.96 -61.67
C PRO A 922 -48.24 73.90 -62.69
N LEU A 923 -48.47 74.52 -63.84
CA LEU A 923 -47.44 74.85 -64.82
C LEU A 923 -46.92 76.25 -64.51
N PHE A 924 -45.69 76.35 -63.99
CA PHE A 924 -45.09 77.63 -63.64
C PHE A 924 -44.40 78.26 -64.86
N ASP A 925 -43.56 77.49 -65.57
CA ASP A 925 -42.71 77.97 -66.67
C ASP A 925 -41.96 79.29 -66.36
N GLU A 926 -41.48 79.42 -65.13
CA GLU A 926 -40.78 80.61 -64.62
C GLU A 926 -39.25 80.41 -64.59
N THR A 927 -38.49 81.46 -64.94
CA THR A 927 -37.02 81.44 -64.91
C THR A 927 -36.48 82.35 -63.83
N PHE A 928 -35.61 81.80 -62.97
CA PHE A 928 -34.92 82.50 -61.90
C PHE A 928 -33.42 82.51 -62.13
N GLU A 929 -32.77 83.60 -61.74
CA GLU A 929 -31.34 83.80 -61.94
C GLU A 929 -30.69 84.23 -60.62
N PHE A 930 -29.65 83.50 -60.21
CA PHE A 930 -28.87 83.78 -59.00
C PHE A 930 -27.42 84.11 -59.38
N LEU A 931 -26.92 85.25 -58.94
CA LEU A 931 -25.52 85.64 -59.11
C LEU A 931 -24.71 85.02 -57.97
N VAL A 932 -23.98 83.94 -58.25
CA VAL A 932 -23.29 83.14 -57.24
C VAL A 932 -21.96 82.60 -57.77
N PRO A 933 -20.84 82.72 -57.04
CA PRO A 933 -19.56 82.12 -57.46
C PRO A 933 -19.60 80.59 -57.49
N ALA A 934 -18.73 79.98 -58.30
CA ALA A 934 -18.70 78.52 -58.46
C ALA A 934 -18.14 77.78 -57.23
N GLU A 935 -17.27 78.42 -56.44
CA GLU A 935 -16.60 77.80 -55.28
C GLU A 935 -17.58 77.36 -54.17
N PRO A 936 -18.50 78.22 -53.67
CA PRO A 936 -19.53 77.80 -52.70
C PRO A 936 -20.45 76.69 -53.24
N CYS A 937 -20.79 76.73 -54.54
CA CYS A 937 -21.65 75.73 -55.19
C CYS A 937 -21.02 74.33 -55.24
N ARG A 938 -19.68 74.23 -55.20
CA ARG A 938 -18.94 72.95 -55.20
C ARG A 938 -18.76 72.36 -53.80
N LYS A 939 -19.09 73.09 -52.73
CA LYS A 939 -18.93 72.59 -51.36
C LYS A 939 -19.94 71.46 -51.08
N PRO A 940 -19.52 70.40 -50.37
CA PRO A 940 -20.40 69.30 -50.04
C PRO A 940 -21.56 69.79 -49.17
N GLY A 941 -22.81 69.54 -49.57
CA GLY A 941 -24.02 70.01 -48.89
C GLY A 941 -24.62 71.28 -49.47
N ALA A 942 -23.99 71.92 -50.47
CA ALA A 942 -24.57 73.04 -51.20
C ALA A 942 -25.70 72.55 -52.13
N CYS A 943 -26.90 73.09 -51.95
CA CYS A 943 -28.09 72.71 -52.72
C CYS A 943 -29.01 73.90 -53.01
N LEU A 944 -29.79 73.77 -54.09
CA LEU A 944 -30.99 74.56 -54.33
C LEU A 944 -32.16 73.86 -53.65
N LEU A 945 -32.73 74.50 -52.64
CA LEU A 945 -33.92 74.07 -51.91
C LEU A 945 -35.16 74.70 -52.53
N LEU A 946 -36.03 73.85 -53.07
CA LEU A 946 -37.36 74.16 -53.57
C LEU A 946 -38.36 73.83 -52.47
N THR A 947 -39.01 74.85 -51.90
CA THR A 947 -40.06 74.67 -50.87
C THR A 947 -41.40 74.97 -51.52
N VAL A 948 -42.27 73.97 -51.64
CA VAL A 948 -43.63 74.13 -52.18
C VAL A 948 -44.55 74.45 -51.02
N LEU A 949 -45.29 75.56 -51.15
CA LEU A 949 -46.16 76.12 -50.14
C LEU A 949 -47.55 76.35 -50.75
N ASP A 950 -48.59 76.13 -49.95
CA ASP A 950 -49.96 76.52 -50.26
C ASP A 950 -50.22 77.94 -49.72
N TYR A 951 -50.78 78.81 -50.56
CA TYR A 951 -51.01 80.20 -50.16
C TYR A 951 -52.37 80.40 -49.48
N ASP A 952 -52.32 80.81 -48.21
CA ASP A 952 -53.51 81.09 -47.42
C ASP A 952 -53.84 82.57 -47.30
N THR A 953 -55.11 82.91 -47.52
CA THR A 953 -55.59 84.29 -47.35
C THR A 953 -55.73 84.72 -45.89
N LEU A 954 -55.87 83.75 -44.97
CA LEU A 954 -56.05 83.96 -43.53
C LEU A 954 -55.22 82.93 -42.75
N GLY A 955 -53.93 83.17 -42.58
CA GLY A 955 -53.07 82.22 -41.88
C GLY A 955 -51.60 82.41 -42.23
N ALA A 956 -50.80 81.41 -41.90
CA ALA A 956 -49.45 81.25 -42.43
C ALA A 956 -49.51 80.18 -43.51
N ASP A 957 -48.82 80.41 -44.63
CA ASP A 957 -48.76 79.48 -45.77
C ASP A 957 -48.35 78.06 -45.33
N ASP A 958 -49.08 77.05 -45.82
CA ASP A 958 -48.92 75.66 -45.43
C ASP A 958 -47.88 74.92 -46.28
N LEU A 959 -47.08 74.06 -45.64
CA LEU A 959 -45.99 73.35 -46.31
C LEU A 959 -46.49 72.10 -47.04
N GLU A 960 -46.51 72.15 -48.37
CA GLU A 960 -46.82 71.00 -49.22
C GLU A 960 -45.64 70.02 -49.35
N GLY A 961 -44.40 70.52 -49.43
CA GLY A 961 -43.21 69.66 -49.47
C GLY A 961 -41.89 70.38 -49.80
N GLU A 962 -40.77 69.69 -49.61
CA GLU A 962 -39.42 70.20 -49.95
C GLU A 962 -38.72 69.28 -50.96
N ALA A 963 -38.03 69.87 -51.94
CA ALA A 963 -37.13 69.18 -52.87
C ALA A 963 -35.72 69.81 -52.85
N PHE A 964 -34.69 68.97 -52.95
CA PHE A 964 -33.28 69.37 -52.82
C PHE A 964 -32.50 69.03 -54.08
N LEU A 965 -32.02 70.03 -54.81
CA LEU A 965 -31.15 69.82 -55.97
C LEU A 965 -29.69 70.09 -55.59
N PRO A 966 -28.78 69.09 -55.61
CA PRO A 966 -27.36 69.32 -55.33
C PRO A 966 -26.73 70.26 -56.35
N LEU A 967 -26.10 71.34 -55.88
CA LEU A 967 -25.48 72.32 -56.79
C LEU A 967 -24.26 71.72 -57.50
N CYS A 968 -23.50 70.84 -56.85
CA CYS A 968 -22.31 70.23 -57.44
C CYS A 968 -22.60 69.38 -58.70
N GLU A 969 -23.85 68.95 -58.89
CA GLU A 969 -24.29 68.15 -60.05
C GLU A 969 -24.89 69.01 -61.17
N VAL A 970 -25.04 70.33 -60.96
CA VAL A 970 -25.63 71.22 -61.97
C VAL A 970 -24.67 71.38 -63.16
N PRO A 971 -25.14 71.14 -64.40
CA PRO A 971 -24.35 71.31 -65.62
C PRO A 971 -23.76 72.73 -65.75
N GLY A 972 -22.49 72.82 -66.13
CA GLY A 972 -21.75 74.08 -66.30
C GLY A 972 -20.91 74.53 -65.08
N LEU A 973 -21.01 73.83 -63.93
CA LEU A 973 -20.11 74.06 -62.78
C LEU A 973 -18.77 73.32 -62.87
N SER A 974 -18.68 72.24 -63.64
CA SER A 974 -17.53 71.33 -63.73
C SER A 974 -16.65 71.53 -64.98
N GLY A 975 -17.06 72.34 -65.96
CA GLY A 975 -16.34 72.58 -67.22
C GLY A 975 -16.50 74.00 -67.76
N SER A 976 -15.61 74.40 -68.66
CA SER A 976 -15.55 75.75 -69.27
C SER A 976 -16.43 75.93 -70.52
N GLU A 977 -17.23 74.93 -70.88
CA GLU A 977 -18.11 74.96 -72.06
C GLU A 977 -19.54 75.34 -71.66
N GLU A 978 -20.19 76.17 -72.48
CA GLU A 978 -21.61 76.52 -72.29
C GLU A 978 -22.47 75.25 -72.37
N PRO A 979 -23.38 75.01 -71.40
CA PRO A 979 -24.20 73.81 -71.41
C PRO A 979 -25.08 73.79 -72.67
N GLY A 980 -25.07 72.65 -73.37
CA GLY A 980 -25.98 72.38 -74.49
C GLY A 980 -27.43 72.17 -74.01
N GLU A 981 -28.03 71.03 -74.31
CA GLU A 981 -29.39 70.73 -73.85
C GLU A 981 -29.40 70.51 -72.33
N VAL A 982 -30.06 71.41 -71.59
CA VAL A 982 -30.15 71.33 -70.12
C VAL A 982 -31.15 70.24 -69.74
N PRO A 983 -30.73 69.20 -69.00
CA PRO A 983 -31.60 68.10 -68.62
C PRO A 983 -32.73 68.58 -67.71
N GLN A 984 -33.91 68.00 -67.91
CA GLN A 984 -35.05 68.18 -67.00
C GLN A 984 -34.89 67.22 -65.83
N THR A 985 -34.86 67.77 -64.61
CA THR A 985 -34.78 66.99 -63.38
C THR A 985 -36.14 67.02 -62.69
N ARG A 986 -36.72 65.83 -62.50
CA ARG A 986 -37.95 65.65 -61.72
C ARG A 986 -37.58 65.25 -60.30
N LEU A 987 -38.00 66.05 -59.32
CA LEU A 987 -37.66 65.91 -57.92
C LEU A 987 -38.93 65.62 -57.11
N PRO A 988 -39.10 64.39 -56.61
CA PRO A 988 -40.18 64.06 -55.69
C PRO A 988 -40.12 64.93 -54.43
N LEU A 989 -41.28 65.37 -53.94
CA LEU A 989 -41.37 66.15 -52.72
C LEU A 989 -41.14 65.27 -51.49
N THR A 990 -40.39 65.79 -50.52
CA THR A 990 -40.07 65.11 -49.27
C THR A 990 -40.46 65.96 -48.07
N TYR A 991 -40.91 65.30 -46.99
CA TYR A 991 -41.07 65.96 -45.70
C TYR A 991 -39.83 65.82 -44.81
N PRO A 992 -39.56 66.81 -43.94
CA PRO A 992 -38.64 66.63 -42.83
C PRO A 992 -39.05 65.40 -41.99
N ALA A 993 -38.07 64.55 -41.67
CA ALA A 993 -38.35 63.31 -40.93
C ALA A 993 -39.02 63.59 -39.56
N PRO A 994 -40.10 62.85 -39.21
CA PRO A 994 -40.88 63.11 -37.99
C PRO A 994 -40.11 62.84 -36.69
N ASN A 995 -39.13 61.93 -36.71
CA ASN A 995 -38.35 61.53 -35.53
C ASN A 995 -37.16 62.46 -35.20
N GLY A 996 -36.97 63.53 -35.98
CA GLY A 996 -35.92 64.53 -35.77
C GLY A 996 -34.52 64.01 -36.10
N ASP A 997 -33.88 64.60 -37.11
CA ASP A 997 -32.50 64.31 -37.49
C ASP A 997 -31.54 64.48 -36.29
N PRO A 998 -30.63 63.53 -36.00
CA PRO A 998 -29.66 63.65 -34.90
C PRO A 998 -28.82 64.93 -34.99
N VAL A 999 -28.55 65.43 -36.20
CA VAL A 999 -27.85 66.70 -36.43
C VAL A 999 -28.70 67.89 -35.96
N LEU A 1000 -30.01 67.88 -36.21
CA LEU A 1000 -30.93 68.92 -35.72
C LEU A 1000 -31.03 68.91 -34.20
N GLN A 1001 -31.11 67.73 -33.58
CA GLN A 1001 -31.13 67.58 -32.12
C GLN A 1001 -29.84 68.12 -31.46
N LEU A 1002 -28.68 67.90 -32.10
CA LEU A 1002 -27.41 68.46 -31.62
C LEU A 1002 -27.34 69.99 -31.77
N LEU A 1003 -27.82 70.54 -32.89
CA LEU A 1003 -27.90 71.98 -33.11
C LEU A 1003 -28.87 72.66 -32.11
N GLU A 1004 -29.96 71.99 -31.74
CA GLU A 1004 -30.92 72.43 -30.71
C GLU A 1004 -30.27 72.65 -29.35
N GLY A 1005 -29.38 71.73 -28.96
CA GLY A 1005 -28.64 71.79 -27.70
C GLY A 1005 -27.69 72.99 -27.59
N ARG A 1006 -27.28 73.58 -28.72
CA ARG A 1006 -26.33 74.71 -28.77
C ARG A 1006 -27.00 76.05 -28.55
N LYS A 1007 -27.56 76.27 -27.36
CA LYS A 1007 -28.32 77.50 -27.03
C LYS A 1007 -27.50 78.80 -27.14
N GLY A 1008 -26.17 78.72 -27.02
CA GLY A 1008 -25.25 79.86 -27.13
C GLY A 1008 -24.88 80.24 -28.58
N ASP A 1009 -25.20 79.41 -29.57
CA ASP A 1009 -24.86 79.66 -30.97
C ASP A 1009 -26.07 80.21 -31.73
N ARG A 1010 -25.99 81.49 -32.12
CA ARG A 1010 -27.10 82.19 -32.80
C ARG A 1010 -27.43 81.57 -34.16
N GLU A 1011 -26.44 81.09 -34.90
CA GLU A 1011 -26.64 80.51 -36.24
C GLU A 1011 -27.38 79.17 -36.13
N ALA A 1012 -26.95 78.31 -35.21
CA ALA A 1012 -27.60 77.03 -34.93
C ALA A 1012 -29.07 77.21 -34.50
N GLN A 1013 -29.34 78.16 -33.60
CA GLN A 1013 -30.70 78.40 -33.09
C GLN A 1013 -31.64 78.97 -34.15
N VAL A 1014 -31.16 79.83 -35.06
CA VAL A 1014 -31.97 80.32 -36.18
C VAL A 1014 -32.30 79.18 -37.15
N PHE A 1015 -31.31 78.36 -37.50
CA PHE A 1015 -31.50 77.22 -38.38
C PHE A 1015 -32.52 76.21 -37.84
N VAL A 1016 -32.38 75.84 -36.56
CA VAL A 1016 -33.28 74.94 -35.85
C VAL A 1016 -34.71 75.47 -35.82
N ARG A 1017 -34.91 76.75 -35.46
CA ARG A 1017 -36.25 77.35 -35.38
C ARG A 1017 -36.98 77.27 -36.72
N LEU A 1018 -36.28 77.57 -37.80
CA LEU A 1018 -36.83 77.48 -39.16
C LEU A 1018 -37.26 76.04 -39.49
N ARG A 1019 -36.40 75.04 -39.22
CA ARG A 1019 -36.70 73.64 -39.54
C ARG A 1019 -37.79 73.04 -38.66
N ARG A 1020 -37.82 73.38 -37.36
CA ARG A 1020 -38.90 72.95 -36.45
C ARG A 1020 -40.24 73.61 -36.77
N HIS A 1021 -40.24 74.86 -37.22
CA HIS A 1021 -41.47 75.52 -37.66
C HIS A 1021 -42.10 74.76 -38.84
N ARG A 1022 -41.29 74.44 -39.86
CA ARG A 1022 -41.70 73.61 -41.02
C ARG A 1022 -42.19 72.22 -40.63
N ALA A 1023 -41.48 71.53 -39.72
CA ALA A 1023 -41.89 70.20 -39.26
C ALA A 1023 -43.18 70.23 -38.41
N LYS A 1024 -43.43 71.31 -37.66
CA LYS A 1024 -44.66 71.45 -36.86
C LYS A 1024 -45.89 71.59 -37.75
N GLN A 1025 -45.82 72.31 -38.86
CA GLN A 1025 -46.95 72.46 -39.79
C GLN A 1025 -47.52 71.09 -40.18
N LEU A 1026 -46.67 70.08 -40.38
CA LEU A 1026 -47.06 68.71 -40.75
C LEU A 1026 -47.82 67.91 -39.67
N LEU A 1027 -47.54 68.14 -38.39
CA LEU A 1027 -48.19 67.41 -37.28
C LEU A 1027 -49.67 67.77 -37.12
N TRP A 1028 -50.08 68.96 -37.57
CA TRP A 1028 -51.49 69.37 -37.57
C TRP A 1028 -52.30 68.53 -38.56
N TRP A 1029 -51.75 68.28 -39.76
CA TRP A 1029 -52.40 67.48 -40.81
C TRP A 1029 -52.49 65.98 -40.47
N ALA A 1030 -51.45 65.40 -39.88
CA ALA A 1030 -51.50 63.99 -39.46
C ALA A 1030 -52.58 63.73 -38.38
N GLY A 1031 -52.89 64.72 -37.56
CA GLY A 1031 -54.01 64.68 -36.59
C GLY A 1031 -55.39 64.67 -37.27
N ASP A 1032 -55.56 65.43 -38.34
CA ASP A 1032 -56.82 65.51 -39.09
C ASP A 1032 -57.12 64.25 -39.91
N TRP A 1033 -56.10 63.54 -40.41
CA TRP A 1033 -56.28 62.22 -41.04
C TRP A 1033 -56.80 61.17 -40.06
N ALA A 1034 -56.36 61.21 -38.79
CA ALA A 1034 -56.87 60.30 -37.74
C ALA A 1034 -58.34 60.61 -37.37
N ILE A 1035 -58.74 61.88 -37.44
CA ILE A 1035 -60.13 62.34 -37.21
C ILE A 1035 -61.02 61.93 -38.39
N CYS A 1036 -60.54 62.01 -39.63
CA CYS A 1036 -61.26 61.55 -40.82
C CYS A 1036 -61.42 60.02 -40.88
N LEU A 1037 -60.43 59.24 -40.43
CA LEU A 1037 -60.55 57.78 -40.33
C LEU A 1037 -61.62 57.35 -39.30
N LEU A 1038 -61.75 58.11 -38.21
CA LEU A 1038 -62.81 57.91 -37.20
C LEU A 1038 -64.21 58.31 -37.73
N ALA A 1039 -64.30 59.27 -38.64
CA ALA A 1039 -65.56 59.68 -39.26
C ALA A 1039 -66.05 58.70 -40.35
N PHE A 1040 -65.15 57.99 -41.04
CA PHE A 1040 -65.51 57.02 -42.09
C PHE A 1040 -66.01 55.67 -41.53
N LEU A 1041 -65.69 55.35 -40.27
CA LEU A 1041 -66.15 54.13 -39.60
C LEU A 1041 -67.54 54.25 -38.94
N PHE A 1042 -68.16 55.44 -38.91
CA PHE A 1042 -69.47 55.66 -38.27
C PHE A 1042 -70.44 56.47 -39.14
N GLN A 1043 -71.21 55.77 -39.98
CA GLN A 1043 -72.56 56.18 -40.38
C GLN A 1043 -73.57 55.01 -40.21
N PRO A 1044 -74.86 55.28 -39.96
CA PRO A 1044 -75.66 54.51 -39.00
C PRO A 1044 -76.74 53.61 -39.64
N LEU A 1045 -76.97 52.42 -39.07
CA LEU A 1045 -78.23 51.68 -39.23
C LEU A 1045 -78.77 51.26 -37.85
N GLY A 1046 -79.73 52.08 -37.40
CA GLY A 1046 -80.93 51.75 -36.62
C GLY A 1046 -80.95 50.60 -35.60
N TRP A 1047 -81.19 50.95 -34.33
CA TRP A 1047 -82.45 50.76 -33.58
C TRP A 1047 -82.17 50.96 -32.07
N GLY A 1048 -82.99 51.79 -31.39
CA GLY A 1048 -83.00 51.90 -29.92
C GLY A 1048 -84.01 50.92 -29.28
N PRO A 1049 -84.48 51.14 -28.03
CA PRO A 1049 -83.97 52.02 -26.96
C PRO A 1049 -83.98 51.36 -25.54
N GLY A 1050 -83.46 52.08 -24.53
CA GLY A 1050 -83.72 51.84 -23.09
C GLY A 1050 -82.48 52.06 -22.22
N SER A 1051 -82.08 53.28 -21.85
CA SER A 1051 -82.64 54.25 -20.88
C SER A 1051 -82.35 53.95 -19.40
N LEU A 1052 -81.88 55.00 -18.71
CA LEU A 1052 -81.64 55.21 -17.26
C LEU A 1052 -80.22 54.78 -16.82
N GLY A 1053 -79.22 55.64 -16.56
CA GLY A 1053 -79.18 57.01 -16.04
C GLY A 1053 -79.26 57.04 -14.50
N PRO A 1054 -78.70 58.03 -13.76
CA PRO A 1054 -77.58 58.93 -14.05
C PRO A 1054 -76.67 59.22 -12.82
N GLY A 1055 -75.65 60.08 -12.98
CA GLY A 1055 -75.25 61.06 -11.97
C GLY A 1055 -73.79 60.97 -11.47
N LEU A 1056 -72.86 61.80 -11.97
CA LEU A 1056 -72.56 63.19 -11.56
C LEU A 1056 -72.04 63.29 -10.12
N GLN A 1057 -70.76 63.65 -9.92
CA GLN A 1057 -70.32 65.06 -9.77
C GLN A 1057 -68.81 65.17 -9.49
N ALA A 1058 -68.26 66.28 -9.98
CA ALA A 1058 -66.89 66.73 -9.85
C ALA A 1058 -66.66 67.49 -8.53
N GLN A 1059 -65.41 67.52 -8.05
CA GLN A 1059 -64.59 68.73 -7.86
C GLN A 1059 -63.37 68.45 -6.95
N SER A 1060 -62.20 68.83 -7.47
CA SER A 1060 -60.91 69.06 -6.82
C SER A 1060 -60.95 70.37 -5.97
N PRO A 1061 -59.98 70.73 -5.07
CA PRO A 1061 -58.52 70.76 -5.32
C PRO A 1061 -57.54 70.53 -4.13
N GLY A 1062 -56.28 70.24 -4.50
CA GLY A 1062 -55.04 70.88 -4.01
C GLY A 1062 -54.55 70.73 -2.56
N GLU A 1063 -53.50 69.91 -2.34
CA GLU A 1063 -52.08 70.33 -2.12
C GLU A 1063 -51.32 69.32 -1.23
N GLY A 1064 -50.08 68.94 -1.64
CA GLY A 1064 -49.10 68.35 -0.72
C GLY A 1064 -48.19 67.22 -1.25
N ARG A 1065 -47.26 67.54 -2.16
CA ARG A 1065 -45.91 66.95 -2.41
C ARG A 1065 -45.65 65.44 -2.21
N GLY A 1066 -45.22 64.78 -3.30
CA GLY A 1066 -43.89 64.12 -3.37
C GLY A 1066 -43.77 62.58 -3.39
N ASP A 1067 -44.24 61.91 -4.45
CA ASP A 1067 -43.50 61.05 -5.43
C ASP A 1067 -42.26 60.17 -5.03
N PRO A 1068 -41.91 59.08 -5.77
CA PRO A 1068 -42.64 57.80 -5.91
C PRO A 1068 -41.75 56.52 -6.06
N ALA A 1069 -42.41 55.35 -6.19
CA ALA A 1069 -42.06 54.11 -6.95
C ALA A 1069 -40.91 53.19 -6.45
N LYS A 1070 -40.90 51.86 -6.61
CA LYS A 1070 -41.34 51.01 -7.75
C LYS A 1070 -41.48 49.52 -7.32
N ASP A 1071 -42.40 48.84 -7.99
CA ASP A 1071 -42.78 47.43 -7.85
C ASP A 1071 -41.91 46.42 -8.64
N GLU A 1072 -42.10 45.19 -8.21
CA GLU A 1072 -41.47 43.89 -8.47
C GLU A 1072 -41.71 43.24 -9.85
N ALA A 1073 -40.64 42.67 -10.40
CA ALA A 1073 -40.43 41.23 -10.66
C ALA A 1073 -41.40 40.43 -11.62
N PRO A 1074 -41.11 39.13 -11.93
CA PRO A 1074 -40.73 38.72 -13.29
C PRO A 1074 -41.49 37.46 -13.80
N ALA A 1075 -41.18 36.95 -15.00
CA ALA A 1075 -41.26 35.51 -15.34
C ALA A 1075 -40.78 35.21 -16.77
N ALA A 1076 -40.43 33.94 -16.99
CA ALA A 1076 -39.63 33.40 -18.07
C ALA A 1076 -40.44 32.45 -18.99
N LEU A 1077 -39.82 32.16 -20.15
CA LEU A 1077 -39.89 30.95 -20.99
C LEU A 1077 -41.16 30.64 -21.83
N GLY A 1078 -40.92 30.44 -23.15
CA GLY A 1078 -41.38 29.22 -23.83
C GLY A 1078 -42.08 29.38 -25.20
N GLY A 1079 -41.38 29.00 -26.27
CA GLY A 1079 -41.91 28.13 -27.34
C GLY A 1079 -42.68 28.73 -28.54
N GLY A 1080 -42.01 28.78 -29.71
CA GLY A 1080 -42.33 27.90 -30.84
C GLY A 1080 -43.41 28.26 -31.88
N TRP A 1081 -42.93 28.34 -33.13
CA TRP A 1081 -43.53 27.94 -34.43
C TRP A 1081 -44.34 28.95 -35.29
N TRP A 1082 -43.80 29.08 -36.51
CA TRP A 1082 -44.19 29.75 -37.76
C TRP A 1082 -43.92 31.26 -37.91
#